data_AF-A0A0F9NFH9-F1
#
_entry.id   AF-A0A0F9NFH9-F1
#
_cell.length_a   1.000
_cell.length_b   1.000
_cell.length_c   1.000
_cell.angle_alpha   90.00
_cell.angle_beta   90.00
_cell.angle_gamma   90.00
#
_symmetry.space_group_name_H-M   'P 1'
#
loop_
_entity.id
_entity.type
_entity.pdbx_description
1 polymer ?
#
loop_
_entity_poly.entity_id
_entity_poly.type
_entity_poly.pdbx_seq_one_letter_code
_entity_poly.pdbx_strand_id
1 'polypeptide(L)'
;MKKYLLAATLLLLATALPAHGRERVSGWCEQGGNDVTVGGLTSTEDVQESFASCTVTVYDVGTLDIASIFSDDSGTVKANPFTASSTGFWFFLADDARYDIRFSGGGIVTPFTIGDILLDDTKNDVTTISAVSFSATPTIDVSLGSIFTLTLTANVTSSTISNPVTGQRITLRISQDATGGWTFVYPVNTVFHGVAPTIALAPSAITSSIFYFDGTNWQETTHAANEMHWPEVNEIVYAHMQAGADAGAKIANCIARLPTGGGTCDAKGLEGAQTAAATLTISKPVQLLLGAATFTWAVQPGINFAASSDGSSLICTNKSKITFIDSIPDFADLVRATATSRITIRGCDLDGNGANAAAGQQNTNIRILTGSTDILIQGNIINDSQGDGILIADGERVTIVENIFFDNGRQGVTLFGPTINAINVSDNDFRVGAVGGTGGSFVHGEGAIAVGAGVGIVVADNLMDGLGISFSTTGDPWKRVTITGNEIFGDATGDPIIIMQDVQDFTITGNVIKGDSADVRIGIQIFEITAVANAGRGAISGNTIMDTGSHGIIFTGTLEPALGSVTISNNIIANPGGNGIFVDTDWPNLTIQGNVIYDCTSQGILFADSQYFTIAGNTVRNCGTGAGIQIDLLGGTATGIGTVYGNVVSFDTIGTTKGIQVGSNVNIDRILIFGNDVADSNTPLNIGASATNIHSYMNRTVTSGTPIWTSEFELDGDFNHDGTNAGFYGVAPVARPGATDEIKAALALIGLLTDAGASPLDLDGGLLTA
;
A
#
# COMPACT_ATOMS: atom_id res chain seq x y z
N MET A 1 -80.75 23.12 -1.31
CA MET A 1 -79.35 22.67 -1.21
C MET A 1 -78.82 21.99 -2.48
N LYS A 2 -79.53 21.06 -3.13
CA LYS A 2 -79.03 20.39 -4.36
C LYS A 2 -78.80 21.29 -5.60
N LYS A 3 -79.57 22.38 -5.77
CA LYS A 3 -79.40 23.32 -6.90
C LYS A 3 -78.20 24.28 -6.77
N TYR A 4 -77.76 24.57 -5.54
CA TYR A 4 -76.58 25.41 -5.29
C TYR A 4 -75.28 24.60 -5.30
N LEU A 5 -75.34 23.31 -4.95
CA LEU A 5 -74.20 22.41 -5.12
C LEU A 5 -73.87 22.22 -6.60
N LEU A 6 -74.85 21.96 -7.46
CA LEU A 6 -74.62 21.74 -8.90
C LEU A 6 -74.07 23.00 -9.61
N ALA A 7 -74.47 24.19 -9.19
CA ALA A 7 -73.93 25.46 -9.70
C ALA A 7 -72.50 25.72 -9.20
N ALA A 8 -72.18 25.36 -7.95
CA ALA A 8 -70.82 25.44 -7.42
C ALA A 8 -69.88 24.38 -8.04
N THR A 9 -70.39 23.19 -8.41
CA THR A 9 -69.60 22.16 -9.11
C THR A 9 -69.40 22.51 -10.57
N LEU A 10 -70.38 23.09 -11.27
CA LEU A 10 -70.19 23.58 -12.65
C LEU A 10 -69.27 24.80 -12.73
N LEU A 11 -69.22 25.65 -11.69
CA LEU A 11 -68.33 26.81 -11.64
C LEU A 11 -66.89 26.44 -11.27
N LEU A 12 -66.66 25.34 -10.53
CA LEU A 12 -65.33 24.78 -10.26
C LEU A 12 -64.79 23.89 -11.41
N LEU A 13 -65.63 23.25 -12.20
CA LEU A 13 -65.20 22.46 -13.37
C LEU A 13 -64.85 23.33 -14.60
N ALA A 14 -65.14 24.63 -14.57
CA ALA A 14 -64.84 25.55 -15.68
C ALA A 14 -63.45 26.22 -15.59
N THR A 15 -62.62 25.88 -14.60
CA THR A 15 -61.28 26.48 -14.43
C THR A 15 -60.13 25.49 -14.31
N ALA A 16 -60.31 24.24 -14.75
CA ALA A 16 -59.15 23.40 -15.07
C ALA A 16 -58.52 23.97 -16.35
N LEU A 17 -57.66 24.98 -16.19
CA LEU A 17 -56.82 25.46 -17.28
C LEU A 17 -55.94 24.27 -17.71
N PRO A 18 -55.87 23.94 -19.01
CA PRO A 18 -54.89 22.97 -19.50
C PRO A 18 -53.51 23.37 -18.98
N ALA A 19 -52.83 22.43 -18.31
CA ALA A 19 -51.42 22.57 -17.97
C ALA A 19 -50.63 22.41 -19.26
N HIS A 20 -50.39 23.52 -19.95
CA HIS A 20 -49.43 23.59 -21.05
C HIS A 20 -48.03 23.58 -20.45
N GLY A 21 -47.14 22.73 -20.96
CA GLY A 21 -45.70 22.88 -20.72
C GLY A 21 -45.26 24.20 -21.34
N ARG A 22 -44.46 24.99 -20.62
CA ARG A 22 -43.98 26.28 -21.10
C ARG A 22 -42.48 26.36 -20.94
N GLU A 23 -41.77 26.32 -22.05
CA GLU A 23 -40.32 26.46 -22.02
C GLU A 23 -39.93 27.95 -21.93
N ARG A 24 -38.90 28.23 -21.12
CA ARG A 24 -38.29 29.55 -21.05
C ARG A 24 -37.24 29.70 -22.14
N VAL A 25 -37.36 30.77 -22.92
CA VAL A 25 -36.28 31.27 -23.78
C VAL A 25 -35.76 32.61 -23.26
N SER A 26 -34.46 32.83 -23.40
CA SER A 26 -33.80 34.07 -23.03
C SER A 26 -32.61 34.38 -23.93
N GLY A 27 -32.24 35.65 -24.00
CA GLY A 27 -31.07 36.09 -24.72
C GLY A 27 -30.80 37.57 -24.48
N TRP A 28 -29.97 38.14 -25.35
CA TRP A 28 -29.63 39.55 -25.36
C TRP A 28 -30.09 40.18 -26.67
N CYS A 29 -30.48 41.46 -26.63
CA CYS A 29 -30.64 42.24 -27.85
C CYS A 29 -29.25 42.59 -28.37
N GLU A 30 -28.71 41.74 -29.22
CA GLU A 30 -27.35 41.89 -29.71
C GLU A 30 -27.24 41.70 -31.21
N GLN A 31 -26.40 42.51 -31.85
CA GLN A 31 -26.14 42.43 -33.29
C GLN A 31 -24.63 42.51 -33.52
N GLY A 32 -24.09 41.54 -34.27
CA GLY A 32 -22.72 41.60 -34.78
C GLY A 32 -22.60 42.51 -36.00
N GLY A 33 -21.38 42.92 -36.34
CA GLY A 33 -21.12 43.80 -37.48
C GLY A 33 -21.22 45.29 -37.16
N ASN A 34 -21.03 45.68 -35.89
CA ASN A 34 -21.05 47.07 -35.46
C ASN A 34 -19.64 47.57 -35.15
N ASP A 35 -19.29 48.74 -35.68
CA ASP A 35 -18.01 49.40 -35.39
C ASP A 35 -18.06 50.17 -34.07
N VAL A 36 -17.05 50.00 -33.21
CA VAL A 36 -16.91 50.82 -31.99
C VAL A 36 -16.17 52.12 -32.33
N THR A 37 -16.77 53.28 -32.03
CA THR A 37 -16.08 54.58 -32.11
C THR A 37 -15.76 55.12 -30.72
N VAL A 38 -14.47 55.22 -30.37
CA VAL A 38 -14.01 55.79 -29.09
C VAL A 38 -13.18 57.05 -29.37
N GLY A 39 -13.61 58.20 -28.86
CA GLY A 39 -12.89 59.46 -29.04
C GLY A 39 -12.78 59.95 -30.50
N GLY A 40 -13.71 59.53 -31.37
CA GLY A 40 -13.71 59.89 -32.80
C GLY A 40 -12.88 58.97 -33.70
N LEU A 41 -12.25 57.93 -33.14
CA LEU A 41 -11.60 56.86 -33.89
C LEU A 41 -12.53 55.65 -33.97
N THR A 42 -12.89 55.26 -35.19
CA THR A 42 -13.71 54.08 -35.47
C THR A 42 -12.81 52.85 -35.58
N SER A 43 -13.18 51.77 -34.90
CA SER A 43 -12.54 50.46 -34.99
C SER A 43 -12.49 49.98 -36.45
N THR A 44 -11.49 49.17 -36.80
CA THR A 44 -11.43 48.44 -38.08
C THR A 44 -12.00 47.03 -37.97
N GLU A 45 -12.31 46.59 -36.76
CA GLU A 45 -12.90 45.29 -36.45
C GLU A 45 -14.34 45.47 -35.99
N ASP A 46 -15.22 44.61 -36.50
CA ASP A 46 -16.62 44.51 -36.10
C ASP A 46 -16.74 43.87 -34.69
N VAL A 47 -17.64 44.39 -33.87
CA VAL A 47 -18.00 43.79 -32.58
C VAL A 47 -19.46 43.39 -32.51
N GLN A 48 -19.79 42.61 -31.49
CA GLN A 48 -21.17 42.35 -31.08
C GLN A 48 -21.61 43.42 -30.09
N GLU A 49 -22.55 44.28 -30.51
CA GLU A 49 -23.10 45.35 -29.69
C GLU A 49 -24.38 44.88 -29.00
N SER A 50 -24.50 45.14 -27.69
CA SER A 50 -25.74 44.94 -26.93
C SER A 50 -26.56 46.22 -26.86
N PHE A 51 -27.84 46.16 -27.22
CA PHE A 51 -28.77 47.30 -27.24
C PHE A 51 -29.61 47.34 -25.96
N ALA A 52 -29.21 48.22 -25.03
CA ALA A 52 -29.91 48.44 -23.78
C ALA A 52 -31.38 48.85 -24.00
N SER A 53 -32.31 48.24 -23.24
CA SER A 53 -33.74 48.57 -23.27
C SER A 53 -34.39 48.55 -24.66
N CYS A 54 -33.89 47.69 -25.56
CA CYS A 54 -34.57 47.33 -26.80
C CYS A 54 -36.01 46.84 -26.54
N THR A 55 -36.84 46.95 -27.56
CA THR A 55 -38.16 46.34 -27.65
C THR A 55 -38.06 44.95 -28.29
N VAL A 56 -38.57 43.94 -27.57
CA VAL A 56 -38.66 42.54 -28.00
C VAL A 56 -40.11 42.24 -28.37
N THR A 57 -40.32 41.73 -29.57
CA THR A 57 -41.63 41.26 -30.04
C THR A 57 -41.52 39.81 -30.47
N VAL A 58 -42.41 38.95 -29.98
CA VAL A 58 -42.44 37.52 -30.32
C VAL A 58 -43.61 37.25 -31.26
N TYR A 59 -43.36 36.56 -32.36
CA TYR A 59 -44.34 36.17 -33.36
C TYR A 59 -44.42 34.65 -33.48
N ASP A 60 -45.56 34.14 -33.94
CA ASP A 60 -45.64 32.77 -34.41
C ASP A 60 -44.75 32.60 -35.66
N VAL A 61 -43.97 31.50 -35.72
CA VAL A 61 -42.91 31.32 -36.73
C VAL A 61 -43.38 31.59 -38.17
N GLY A 62 -42.62 32.41 -38.89
CA GLY A 62 -42.88 32.72 -40.29
C GLY A 62 -44.09 33.64 -40.52
N THR A 63 -44.67 34.23 -39.48
CA THR A 63 -45.83 35.14 -39.56
C THR A 63 -45.51 36.52 -38.99
N LEU A 64 -46.51 37.42 -39.00
CA LEU A 64 -46.50 38.68 -38.25
C LEU A 64 -47.54 38.67 -37.11
N ASP A 65 -48.07 37.49 -36.77
CA ASP A 65 -49.06 37.33 -35.73
C ASP A 65 -48.35 37.27 -34.37
N ILE A 66 -48.76 38.14 -33.44
CA ILE A 66 -48.10 38.28 -32.13
C ILE A 66 -48.43 37.07 -31.26
N ALA A 67 -47.38 36.37 -30.81
CA ALA A 67 -47.51 35.19 -29.96
C ALA A 67 -47.97 35.53 -28.54
N SER A 68 -48.71 34.62 -27.92
CA SER A 68 -48.98 34.68 -26.47
C SER A 68 -47.75 34.22 -25.69
N ILE A 69 -47.28 35.06 -24.77
CA ILE A 69 -46.09 34.77 -23.95
C ILE A 69 -46.38 35.01 -22.48
N PHE A 70 -45.54 34.46 -21.61
CA PHE A 70 -45.76 34.38 -20.17
C PHE A 70 -44.51 34.78 -19.37
N SER A 71 -44.72 35.24 -18.14
CA SER A 71 -43.63 35.61 -17.21
C SER A 71 -43.17 34.45 -16.33
N ASP A 72 -43.98 33.40 -16.22
CA ASP A 72 -43.73 32.21 -15.42
C ASP A 72 -44.39 30.96 -16.05
N ASP A 73 -44.00 29.80 -15.55
CA ASP A 73 -44.50 28.48 -15.99
C ASP A 73 -45.99 28.28 -15.64
N SER A 74 -46.50 29.09 -14.69
CA SER A 74 -47.90 29.07 -14.26
C SER A 74 -48.87 29.78 -15.21
N GLY A 75 -48.36 30.37 -16.31
CA GLY A 75 -49.19 30.98 -17.35
C GLY A 75 -49.59 32.42 -17.07
N THR A 76 -48.85 33.14 -16.22
CA THR A 76 -49.05 34.59 -16.06
C THR A 76 -48.70 35.30 -17.37
N VAL A 77 -49.71 35.82 -18.07
CA VAL A 77 -49.54 36.50 -19.37
C VAL A 77 -48.57 37.67 -19.24
N LYS A 78 -47.57 37.70 -20.11
CA LYS A 78 -46.60 38.79 -20.26
C LYS A 78 -46.96 39.62 -21.49
N ALA A 79 -46.81 40.94 -21.39
CA ALA A 79 -47.05 41.83 -22.52
C ALA A 79 -46.12 41.49 -23.69
N ASN A 80 -46.65 41.55 -24.91
CA ASN A 80 -45.91 41.37 -26.15
C ASN A 80 -46.41 42.43 -27.16
N PRO A 81 -45.58 43.39 -27.57
CA PRO A 81 -44.15 43.56 -27.28
C PRO A 81 -43.82 43.91 -25.81
N PHE A 82 -42.57 43.67 -25.40
CA PHE A 82 -42.04 44.12 -24.10
C PHE A 82 -40.63 44.72 -24.21
N THR A 83 -40.22 45.50 -23.21
CA THR A 83 -38.88 46.11 -23.14
C THR A 83 -37.91 45.19 -22.42
N ALA A 84 -36.73 44.97 -22.98
CA ALA A 84 -35.63 44.26 -22.34
C ALA A 84 -35.03 45.06 -21.17
N SER A 85 -34.16 44.42 -20.38
CA SER A 85 -33.47 45.08 -19.27
C SER A 85 -32.61 46.27 -19.72
N SER A 86 -32.10 47.04 -18.77
CA SER A 86 -31.13 48.13 -19.01
C SER A 86 -29.80 47.66 -19.62
N THR A 87 -29.58 46.35 -19.69
CA THR A 87 -28.38 45.76 -20.30
C THR A 87 -28.71 45.08 -21.65
N GLY A 88 -29.99 45.01 -22.03
CA GLY A 88 -30.47 44.35 -23.25
C GLY A 88 -30.89 42.89 -23.05
N PHE A 89 -30.88 42.37 -21.82
CA PHE A 89 -31.31 41.01 -21.53
C PHE A 89 -32.83 40.88 -21.58
N TRP A 90 -33.31 39.81 -22.21
CA TRP A 90 -34.72 39.51 -22.31
C TRP A 90 -34.99 38.02 -22.04
N PHE A 91 -36.20 37.73 -21.56
CA PHE A 91 -36.71 36.37 -21.48
C PHE A 91 -38.25 36.36 -21.47
N PHE A 92 -38.81 35.26 -21.93
CA PHE A 92 -40.23 34.93 -21.81
C PHE A 92 -40.39 33.41 -21.75
N LEU A 93 -41.59 32.96 -21.40
CA LEU A 93 -42.02 31.58 -21.57
C LEU A 93 -43.15 31.55 -22.61
N ALA A 94 -43.28 30.48 -23.37
CA ALA A 94 -44.40 30.27 -24.29
C ALA A 94 -44.74 28.77 -24.34
N ASP A 95 -45.94 28.45 -24.84
CA ASP A 95 -46.37 27.06 -25.00
C ASP A 95 -45.52 26.37 -26.09
N ASP A 96 -45.48 25.03 -26.10
CA ASP A 96 -44.68 24.25 -27.06
C ASP A 96 -45.03 24.58 -28.52
N ALA A 97 -44.13 25.26 -29.23
CA ALA A 97 -44.27 25.67 -30.62
C ALA A 97 -42.95 26.24 -31.15
N ARG A 98 -42.99 26.84 -32.34
CA ARG A 98 -41.86 27.56 -32.95
C ARG A 98 -42.18 29.06 -33.03
N TYR A 99 -41.21 29.89 -32.71
CA TYR A 99 -41.38 31.34 -32.58
C TYR A 99 -40.29 32.13 -33.29
N ASP A 100 -40.65 33.33 -33.78
CA ASP A 100 -39.72 34.33 -34.27
C ASP A 100 -39.61 35.48 -33.26
N ILE A 101 -38.39 35.90 -32.91
CA ILE A 101 -38.14 37.01 -31.98
C ILE A 101 -37.54 38.19 -32.74
N ARG A 102 -38.27 39.29 -32.79
CA ARG A 102 -37.84 40.54 -33.42
C ARG A 102 -37.39 41.56 -32.40
N PHE A 103 -36.22 42.16 -32.65
CA PHE A 103 -35.65 43.25 -31.86
C PHE A 103 -35.77 44.58 -32.58
N SER A 104 -36.10 45.63 -31.84
CA SER A 104 -36.18 47.02 -32.32
C SER A 104 -35.96 48.00 -31.16
N GLY A 105 -35.88 49.31 -31.43
CA GLY A 105 -35.65 50.30 -30.36
C GLY A 105 -34.28 50.17 -29.69
N GLY A 106 -34.05 50.86 -28.57
CA GLY A 106 -32.79 50.74 -27.80
C GLY A 106 -31.51 51.14 -28.55
N GLY A 107 -31.61 51.85 -29.68
CA GLY A 107 -30.48 52.18 -30.56
C GLY A 107 -30.39 51.35 -31.84
N ILE A 108 -31.21 50.30 -31.98
CA ILE A 108 -31.27 49.45 -33.18
C ILE A 108 -31.83 50.27 -34.37
N VAL A 109 -31.00 50.50 -35.39
CA VAL A 109 -31.38 51.31 -36.58
C VAL A 109 -32.33 50.55 -37.49
N THR A 110 -32.05 49.26 -37.74
CA THR A 110 -32.91 48.38 -38.56
C THR A 110 -33.32 47.17 -37.72
N PRO A 111 -34.62 46.96 -37.46
CA PRO A 111 -35.07 45.80 -36.70
C PRO A 111 -34.61 44.49 -37.35
N PHE A 112 -34.15 43.55 -36.53
CA PHE A 112 -33.72 42.22 -36.97
C PHE A 112 -34.45 41.13 -36.19
N THR A 113 -34.49 39.92 -36.74
CA THR A 113 -35.25 38.78 -36.20
C THR A 113 -34.35 37.57 -36.04
N ILE A 114 -34.43 36.92 -34.88
CA ILE A 114 -33.98 35.54 -34.69
C ILE A 114 -35.20 34.65 -34.98
N GLY A 115 -35.13 33.88 -36.05
CA GLY A 115 -36.25 33.06 -36.50
C GLY A 115 -36.18 31.60 -36.04
N ASP A 116 -37.32 30.93 -36.08
CA ASP A 116 -37.48 29.48 -35.91
C ASP A 116 -36.92 28.91 -34.58
N ILE A 117 -37.25 29.58 -33.47
CA ILE A 117 -36.90 29.10 -32.13
C ILE A 117 -37.93 28.07 -31.70
N LEU A 118 -37.53 26.81 -31.63
CA LEU A 118 -38.32 25.74 -31.03
C LEU A 118 -38.34 25.90 -29.50
N LEU A 119 -39.53 25.91 -28.94
CA LEU A 119 -39.79 25.68 -27.52
C LEU A 119 -40.55 24.36 -27.39
N ASP A 120 -40.00 23.44 -26.60
CA ASP A 120 -40.50 22.08 -26.36
C ASP A 120 -40.16 21.65 -24.92
N ASP A 121 -41.12 21.85 -24.00
CA ASP A 121 -40.98 21.42 -22.61
C ASP A 121 -41.30 19.92 -22.46
N THR A 122 -40.29 19.07 -22.67
CA THR A 122 -40.40 17.61 -22.52
C THR A 122 -40.68 17.13 -21.08
N LYS A 123 -40.85 18.05 -20.10
CA LYS A 123 -41.17 17.75 -18.70
C LYS A 123 -42.48 16.97 -18.51
N ASN A 124 -43.30 16.85 -19.56
CA ASN A 124 -44.49 16.01 -19.59
C ASN A 124 -44.27 14.56 -20.09
N ASP A 125 -43.08 14.17 -20.56
CA ASP A 125 -42.86 12.81 -21.10
C ASP A 125 -42.51 11.75 -20.04
N VAL A 126 -42.36 12.11 -18.75
CA VAL A 126 -42.39 11.13 -17.64
C VAL A 126 -43.11 11.72 -16.42
N THR A 127 -44.41 11.48 -16.33
CA THR A 127 -45.21 11.81 -15.15
C THR A 127 -45.83 10.54 -14.56
N THR A 128 -45.29 10.13 -13.41
CA THR A 128 -45.74 9.04 -12.50
C THR A 128 -45.82 7.62 -13.07
N ILE A 129 -45.14 6.69 -12.38
CA ILE A 129 -45.29 5.24 -12.57
C ILE A 129 -46.46 4.77 -11.69
N SER A 130 -47.48 4.16 -12.29
CA SER A 130 -48.63 3.59 -11.60
C SER A 130 -48.63 2.06 -11.69
N ALA A 131 -48.63 1.40 -10.53
CA ALA A 131 -48.68 -0.05 -10.47
C ALA A 131 -50.13 -0.53 -10.60
N VAL A 132 -50.41 -1.31 -11.65
CA VAL A 132 -51.72 -1.94 -11.88
C VAL A 132 -51.76 -3.28 -11.15
N SER A 133 -52.71 -3.44 -10.23
CA SER A 133 -52.89 -4.71 -9.53
C SER A 133 -53.35 -5.80 -10.50
N PHE A 134 -52.76 -6.99 -10.36
CA PHE A 134 -53.12 -8.12 -11.19
C PHE A 134 -54.57 -8.56 -10.97
N SER A 135 -55.27 -8.83 -12.07
CA SER A 135 -56.52 -9.60 -12.12
C SER A 135 -56.65 -10.21 -13.51
N ALA A 136 -57.59 -11.14 -13.72
CA ALA A 136 -57.86 -11.69 -15.06
C ALA A 136 -58.42 -10.63 -16.05
N THR A 137 -58.90 -9.49 -15.53
CA THR A 137 -59.53 -8.40 -16.26
C THR A 137 -59.12 -7.00 -15.73
N PRO A 138 -57.83 -6.61 -15.80
CA PRO A 138 -57.35 -5.39 -15.16
C PRO A 138 -57.88 -4.13 -15.86
N THR A 139 -58.08 -3.08 -15.05
CA THR A 139 -58.40 -1.72 -15.53
C THR A 139 -57.20 -0.80 -15.28
N ILE A 140 -56.71 -0.16 -16.34
CA ILE A 140 -55.56 0.75 -16.34
C ILE A 140 -56.12 2.17 -16.39
N ASP A 141 -56.08 2.87 -15.26
CA ASP A 141 -56.55 4.24 -15.14
C ASP A 141 -55.45 5.23 -15.54
N VAL A 142 -55.54 5.78 -16.76
CA VAL A 142 -54.49 6.64 -17.31
C VAL A 142 -54.48 8.05 -16.75
N SER A 143 -55.40 8.39 -15.84
CA SER A 143 -55.29 9.63 -15.06
C SER A 143 -54.24 9.54 -13.95
N LEU A 144 -53.78 8.33 -13.60
CA LEU A 144 -52.84 8.09 -12.50
C LEU A 144 -51.37 8.21 -12.91
N GLY A 145 -51.08 8.30 -14.20
CA GLY A 145 -49.72 8.50 -14.71
C GLY A 145 -49.57 8.20 -16.19
N SER A 146 -48.32 8.16 -16.62
CA SER A 146 -47.93 7.96 -18.02
C SER A 146 -47.18 6.64 -18.20
N ILE A 147 -46.77 5.96 -17.12
CA ILE A 147 -46.17 4.63 -17.15
C ILE A 147 -46.96 3.68 -16.25
N PHE A 148 -47.42 2.55 -16.78
CA PHE A 148 -48.23 1.57 -16.07
C PHE A 148 -47.52 0.24 -16.01
N THR A 149 -47.25 -0.26 -14.81
CA THR A 149 -46.59 -1.56 -14.61
C THR A 149 -47.57 -2.62 -14.14
N LEU A 150 -47.58 -3.78 -14.79
CA LEU A 150 -48.41 -4.92 -14.42
C LEU A 150 -47.56 -6.20 -14.39
N THR A 151 -47.52 -6.88 -13.25
CA THR A 151 -46.90 -8.22 -13.15
C THR A 151 -47.96 -9.30 -13.35
N LEU A 152 -47.74 -10.19 -14.32
CA LEU A 152 -48.59 -11.33 -14.61
C LEU A 152 -48.25 -12.50 -13.68
N THR A 153 -49.24 -12.96 -12.93
CA THR A 153 -49.17 -14.20 -12.13
C THR A 153 -50.12 -15.29 -12.64
N ALA A 154 -50.95 -14.96 -13.64
CA ALA A 154 -51.76 -15.85 -14.46
C ALA A 154 -52.15 -15.15 -15.78
N ASN A 155 -52.87 -15.83 -16.67
CA ASN A 155 -53.36 -15.25 -17.93
C ASN A 155 -54.35 -14.10 -17.69
N VAL A 156 -54.17 -12.99 -18.40
CA VAL A 156 -55.14 -11.89 -18.50
C VAL A 156 -55.99 -12.09 -19.76
N THR A 157 -57.28 -12.35 -19.58
CA THR A 157 -58.20 -12.73 -20.66
C THR A 157 -58.89 -11.54 -21.33
N SER A 158 -58.90 -10.38 -20.68
CA SER A 158 -59.28 -9.08 -21.25
C SER A 158 -58.67 -7.93 -20.43
N SER A 159 -58.61 -6.72 -20.94
CA SER A 159 -58.17 -5.54 -20.18
C SER A 159 -58.86 -4.27 -20.65
N THR A 160 -58.85 -3.22 -19.82
CA THR A 160 -59.48 -1.92 -20.11
C THR A 160 -58.51 -0.78 -19.83
N ILE A 161 -58.41 0.21 -20.72
CA ILE A 161 -57.75 1.50 -20.44
C ILE A 161 -58.84 2.58 -20.26
N SER A 162 -58.85 3.28 -19.13
CA SER A 162 -59.89 4.26 -18.75
C SER A 162 -59.32 5.66 -18.52
N ASN A 163 -60.19 6.68 -18.65
CA ASN A 163 -59.89 8.11 -18.50
C ASN A 163 -58.87 8.70 -19.50
N PRO A 164 -58.90 8.34 -20.81
CA PRO A 164 -57.94 8.85 -21.77
C PRO A 164 -58.18 10.33 -22.09
N VAL A 165 -57.10 11.09 -22.27
CA VAL A 165 -57.12 12.45 -22.82
C VAL A 165 -56.58 12.42 -24.24
N THR A 166 -57.23 13.13 -25.18
CA THR A 166 -56.74 13.22 -26.56
C THR A 166 -55.34 13.84 -26.57
N GLY A 167 -54.39 13.21 -27.25
CA GLY A 167 -52.99 13.63 -27.21
C GLY A 167 -52.11 12.86 -26.23
N GLN A 168 -52.72 12.12 -25.28
CA GLN A 168 -51.99 11.47 -24.20
C GLN A 168 -51.14 10.31 -24.70
N ARG A 169 -49.88 10.26 -24.25
CA ARG A 169 -49.00 9.09 -24.41
C ARG A 169 -48.91 8.30 -23.12
N ILE A 170 -48.90 6.98 -23.25
CA ILE A 170 -48.67 6.07 -22.12
C ILE A 170 -47.68 4.97 -22.51
N THR A 171 -46.94 4.47 -21.52
CA THR A 171 -46.16 3.23 -21.61
C THR A 171 -46.81 2.16 -20.76
N LEU A 172 -47.17 1.05 -21.37
CA LEU A 172 -47.61 -0.16 -20.66
C LEU A 172 -46.43 -1.12 -20.55
N ARG A 173 -46.00 -1.40 -19.33
CA ARG A 173 -44.89 -2.32 -19.01
C ARG A 173 -45.43 -3.56 -18.32
N ILE A 174 -45.51 -4.66 -19.05
CA ILE A 174 -46.04 -5.94 -18.57
C ILE A 174 -44.87 -6.88 -18.27
N SER A 175 -44.79 -7.37 -17.03
CA SER A 175 -43.74 -8.29 -16.58
C SER A 175 -44.30 -9.67 -16.32
N GLN A 176 -43.58 -10.73 -16.67
CA GLN A 176 -43.82 -12.08 -16.17
C GLN A 176 -43.41 -12.17 -14.70
N ASP A 177 -44.05 -13.05 -13.93
CA ASP A 177 -43.52 -13.49 -12.63
C ASP A 177 -42.32 -14.45 -12.82
N ALA A 178 -41.88 -15.07 -11.72
CA ALA A 178 -40.81 -16.07 -11.75
C ALA A 178 -41.21 -17.38 -12.45
N THR A 179 -42.49 -17.59 -12.77
CA THR A 179 -42.98 -18.78 -13.49
C THR A 179 -42.87 -18.58 -15.00
N GLY A 180 -43.26 -17.40 -15.49
CA GLY A 180 -43.35 -17.13 -16.93
C GLY A 180 -44.50 -17.88 -17.62
N GLY A 181 -44.64 -17.67 -18.93
CA GLY A 181 -45.62 -18.36 -19.78
C GLY A 181 -47.03 -17.76 -19.77
N TRP A 182 -47.27 -16.63 -19.08
CA TRP A 182 -48.58 -15.99 -19.03
C TRP A 182 -48.85 -15.14 -20.27
N THR A 183 -50.11 -15.09 -20.68
CA THR A 183 -50.59 -14.29 -21.81
C THR A 183 -51.35 -13.06 -21.35
N PHE A 184 -51.38 -12.02 -22.20
CA PHE A 184 -52.12 -10.80 -21.96
C PHE A 184 -52.96 -10.43 -23.18
N VAL A 185 -54.24 -10.16 -22.97
CA VAL A 185 -55.15 -9.65 -24.00
C VAL A 185 -55.30 -8.14 -23.82
N TYR A 186 -54.79 -7.38 -24.80
CA TYR A 186 -54.91 -5.92 -24.84
C TYR A 186 -56.37 -5.45 -25.01
N PRO A 187 -56.72 -4.21 -24.61
CA PRO A 187 -58.05 -3.67 -24.78
C PRO A 187 -58.46 -3.59 -26.25
N VAL A 188 -59.75 -3.76 -26.53
CA VAL A 188 -60.29 -3.77 -27.91
C VAL A 188 -60.10 -2.45 -28.67
N ASN A 189 -59.88 -1.34 -27.95
CA ASN A 189 -59.61 -0.02 -28.52
C ASN A 189 -58.11 0.28 -28.65
N THR A 190 -57.24 -0.72 -28.55
CA THR A 190 -55.84 -0.62 -28.96
C THR A 190 -55.69 -1.02 -30.42
N VAL A 191 -55.01 -0.17 -31.19
CA VAL A 191 -54.75 -0.37 -32.61
C VAL A 191 -53.23 -0.49 -32.78
N PHE A 192 -52.78 -1.61 -33.33
CA PHE A 192 -51.37 -1.94 -33.48
C PHE A 192 -50.89 -1.65 -34.90
N HIS A 193 -49.62 -1.30 -35.07
CA HIS A 193 -48.99 -1.18 -36.38
C HIS A 193 -48.64 -2.58 -36.92
N GLY A 194 -49.68 -3.37 -37.22
CA GLY A 194 -49.56 -4.75 -37.69
C GLY A 194 -50.19 -5.76 -36.73
N VAL A 195 -49.39 -6.70 -36.25
CA VAL A 195 -49.85 -7.74 -35.31
C VAL A 195 -49.69 -7.22 -33.88
N ALA A 196 -50.65 -7.55 -33.00
CA ALA A 196 -50.55 -7.20 -31.59
C ALA A 196 -49.24 -7.74 -30.96
N PRO A 197 -48.58 -6.99 -30.06
CA PRO A 197 -47.35 -7.39 -29.40
C PRO A 197 -47.52 -8.75 -28.71
N THR A 198 -46.65 -9.70 -29.06
CA THR A 198 -46.59 -10.96 -28.32
C THR A 198 -45.89 -10.71 -26.99
N ILE A 199 -46.55 -11.05 -25.89
CA ILE A 199 -45.94 -10.96 -24.55
C ILE A 199 -44.74 -11.91 -24.48
N ALA A 200 -43.60 -11.41 -24.01
CA ALA A 200 -42.44 -12.22 -23.73
C ALA A 200 -42.79 -13.28 -22.66
N LEU A 201 -42.55 -14.56 -22.97
CA LEU A 201 -43.00 -15.69 -22.16
C LEU A 201 -41.95 -16.19 -21.15
N ALA A 202 -40.69 -15.74 -21.23
CA ALA A 202 -39.66 -16.19 -20.30
C ALA A 202 -39.92 -15.65 -18.88
N PRO A 203 -39.54 -16.40 -17.81
CA PRO A 203 -39.63 -15.93 -16.43
C PRO A 203 -39.02 -14.54 -16.26
N SER A 204 -39.72 -13.65 -15.56
CA SER A 204 -39.32 -12.24 -15.32
C SER A 204 -39.11 -11.38 -16.58
N ALA A 205 -39.48 -11.88 -17.77
CA ALA A 205 -39.38 -11.11 -19.00
C ALA A 205 -40.39 -9.96 -19.02
N ILE A 206 -40.02 -8.89 -19.71
CA ILE A 206 -40.81 -7.65 -19.76
C ILE A 206 -41.17 -7.38 -21.22
N THR A 207 -42.43 -7.00 -21.42
CA THR A 207 -42.93 -6.46 -22.69
C THR A 207 -43.34 -5.02 -22.44
N SER A 208 -42.81 -4.11 -23.26
CA SER A 208 -43.13 -2.69 -23.20
C SER A 208 -43.82 -2.26 -24.48
N SER A 209 -44.87 -1.46 -24.35
CA SER A 209 -45.62 -0.92 -25.49
C SER A 209 -46.01 0.52 -25.20
N ILE A 210 -45.74 1.40 -26.15
CA ILE A 210 -46.02 2.83 -26.05
C ILE A 210 -47.23 3.13 -26.94
N PHE A 211 -48.23 3.77 -26.36
CA PHE A 211 -49.46 4.14 -27.04
C PHE A 211 -49.70 5.65 -26.97
N TYR A 212 -50.37 6.17 -27.99
CA TYR A 212 -50.87 7.53 -28.07
C TYR A 212 -52.39 7.49 -28.29
N PHE A 213 -53.16 8.29 -27.56
CA PHE A 213 -54.62 8.34 -27.72
C PHE A 213 -55.04 9.39 -28.75
N ASP A 214 -55.69 8.93 -29.83
CA ASP A 214 -56.13 9.79 -30.95
C ASP A 214 -57.50 10.46 -30.74
N GLY A 215 -58.13 10.25 -29.59
CA GLY A 215 -59.49 10.69 -29.27
C GLY A 215 -60.55 9.58 -29.38
N THR A 216 -60.21 8.43 -30.00
CA THR A 216 -61.09 7.26 -30.12
C THR A 216 -60.36 5.96 -29.74
N ASN A 217 -59.14 5.76 -30.23
CA ASN A 217 -58.33 4.56 -30.04
C ASN A 217 -56.95 4.89 -29.47
N TRP A 218 -56.35 3.90 -28.83
CA TRP A 218 -54.93 3.91 -28.46
C TRP A 218 -54.12 3.37 -29.62
N GLN A 219 -53.48 4.28 -30.35
CA GLN A 219 -52.57 3.96 -31.43
C GLN A 219 -51.23 3.57 -30.83
N GLU A 220 -50.77 2.36 -31.11
CA GLU A 220 -49.40 2.00 -30.82
C GLU A 220 -48.45 2.94 -31.55
N THR A 221 -47.34 3.30 -30.92
CA THR A 221 -46.27 4.07 -31.57
C THR A 221 -45.03 3.20 -31.74
N THR A 222 -44.67 2.47 -30.68
CA THR A 222 -43.61 1.47 -30.69
C THR A 222 -43.93 0.37 -29.68
N HIS A 223 -43.53 -0.86 -30.00
CA HIS A 223 -43.39 -1.92 -29.02
C HIS A 223 -42.02 -2.58 -29.19
N ALA A 224 -41.49 -3.11 -28.11
CA ALA A 224 -40.43 -4.09 -28.21
C ALA A 224 -40.72 -5.26 -27.25
N ALA A 225 -40.83 -6.44 -27.85
CA ALA A 225 -40.85 -7.70 -27.13
C ALA A 225 -39.40 -8.08 -26.87
N ASN A 226 -39.06 -8.39 -25.62
CA ASN A 226 -37.67 -8.54 -25.19
C ASN A 226 -36.88 -7.24 -25.41
N GLU A 227 -37.43 -6.09 -24.99
CA GLU A 227 -36.66 -4.85 -24.90
C GLU A 227 -35.34 -5.15 -24.21
N MET A 228 -34.29 -5.12 -25.02
CA MET A 228 -32.94 -4.88 -24.60
C MET A 228 -33.06 -3.68 -23.66
N HIS A 229 -32.86 -3.97 -22.38
CA HIS A 229 -32.67 -2.97 -21.34
C HIS A 229 -31.85 -1.84 -21.96
N TRP A 230 -32.25 -0.58 -21.77
CA TRP A 230 -31.40 0.59 -22.06
C TRP A 230 -29.96 0.13 -21.94
N PRO A 231 -29.21 0.01 -23.06
CA PRO A 231 -27.85 -0.46 -22.95
C PRO A 231 -27.25 0.45 -21.89
N GLU A 232 -26.78 -0.15 -20.80
CA GLU A 232 -25.96 0.54 -19.83
C GLU A 232 -24.82 1.08 -20.67
N VAL A 233 -24.99 2.30 -21.15
CA VAL A 233 -24.01 3.00 -21.94
C VAL A 233 -22.89 3.14 -20.93
N ASN A 234 -21.91 2.21 -21.00
CA ASN A 234 -20.70 2.05 -20.18
C ASN A 234 -20.61 0.86 -19.20
N GLU A 235 -21.39 -0.23 -19.30
CA GLU A 235 -21.20 -1.42 -18.42
C GLU A 235 -21.34 -1.09 -16.91
N ILE A 236 -22.06 -0.02 -16.56
CA ILE A 236 -22.25 0.46 -15.18
C ILE A 236 -23.68 0.16 -14.72
N VAL A 237 -23.81 -0.56 -13.61
CA VAL A 237 -25.06 -0.76 -12.86
C VAL A 237 -25.01 0.03 -11.57
N TYR A 238 -26.07 0.75 -11.22
CA TYR A 238 -26.14 1.50 -9.96
C TYR A 238 -26.81 0.70 -8.84
N ALA A 239 -26.12 0.47 -7.72
CA ALA A 239 -26.62 -0.36 -6.62
C ALA A 239 -27.83 0.25 -5.89
N HIS A 240 -27.85 1.57 -5.70
CA HIS A 240 -28.96 2.26 -5.01
C HIS A 240 -30.31 2.15 -5.75
N MET A 241 -30.28 1.89 -7.06
CA MET A 241 -31.45 1.66 -7.90
C MET A 241 -31.93 0.20 -7.89
N GLN A 242 -31.20 -0.71 -7.24
CA GLN A 242 -31.59 -2.11 -7.17
C GLN A 242 -32.55 -2.35 -6.00
N ALA A 243 -33.45 -3.33 -6.17
CA ALA A 243 -34.23 -3.85 -5.07
C ALA A 243 -33.33 -4.59 -4.08
N GLY A 244 -33.66 -4.55 -2.79
CA GLY A 244 -32.91 -5.24 -1.74
C GLY A 244 -33.33 -4.75 -0.36
N ALA A 245 -33.36 -5.67 0.60
CA ALA A 245 -33.74 -5.36 1.99
C ALA A 245 -32.67 -4.53 2.72
N ASP A 246 -31.41 -4.65 2.30
CA ASP A 246 -30.25 -3.96 2.85
C ASP A 246 -29.25 -3.60 1.72
N ALA A 247 -28.13 -2.97 2.07
CA ALA A 247 -27.11 -2.57 1.08
C ALA A 247 -26.44 -3.78 0.44
N GLY A 248 -26.16 -4.83 1.21
CA GLY A 248 -25.57 -6.07 0.71
C GLY A 248 -26.41 -6.69 -0.41
N ALA A 249 -27.73 -6.79 -0.23
CA ALA A 249 -28.66 -7.30 -1.23
C ALA A 249 -28.74 -6.41 -2.47
N LYS A 250 -28.72 -5.07 -2.29
CA LYS A 250 -28.72 -4.12 -3.41
C LYS A 250 -27.45 -4.23 -4.26
N ILE A 251 -26.28 -4.34 -3.62
CA ILE A 251 -24.99 -4.53 -4.30
C ILE A 251 -24.93 -5.91 -4.97
N ALA A 252 -25.42 -6.98 -4.31
CA ALA A 252 -25.48 -8.30 -4.93
C ALA A 252 -26.35 -8.30 -6.20
N ASN A 253 -27.51 -7.66 -6.17
CA ASN A 253 -28.38 -7.52 -7.34
C ASN A 253 -27.76 -6.65 -8.44
N CYS A 254 -26.98 -5.64 -8.06
CA CYS A 254 -26.20 -4.83 -8.99
C CYS A 254 -25.16 -5.68 -9.74
N ILE A 255 -24.42 -6.51 -9.02
CA ILE A 255 -23.44 -7.45 -9.61
C ILE A 255 -24.13 -8.53 -10.46
N ALA A 256 -25.27 -9.04 -10.01
CA ALA A 256 -26.03 -10.06 -10.75
C ALA A 256 -26.43 -9.56 -12.14
N ARG A 257 -26.78 -8.27 -12.25
CA ARG A 257 -27.19 -7.63 -13.51
C ARG A 257 -26.06 -7.35 -14.49
N LEU A 258 -24.81 -7.28 -14.02
CA LEU A 258 -23.67 -7.10 -14.91
C LEU A 258 -23.55 -8.27 -15.90
N PRO A 259 -23.09 -8.03 -17.14
CA PRO A 259 -22.77 -9.07 -18.11
C PRO A 259 -21.86 -10.17 -17.54
N THR A 260 -21.80 -11.32 -18.22
CA THR A 260 -20.90 -12.42 -17.84
C THR A 260 -19.43 -12.01 -17.91
N GLY A 261 -19.08 -11.08 -18.81
CA GLY A 261 -17.75 -10.49 -18.93
C GLY A 261 -17.40 -9.50 -17.81
N GLY A 262 -18.36 -9.14 -16.96
CA GLY A 262 -18.16 -8.19 -15.89
C GLY A 262 -18.70 -6.80 -16.17
N GLY A 263 -18.19 -5.84 -15.39
CA GLY A 263 -18.49 -4.41 -15.51
C GLY A 263 -18.40 -3.71 -14.16
N THR A 264 -19.00 -2.53 -14.04
CA THR A 264 -18.93 -1.70 -12.85
C THR A 264 -20.24 -1.74 -12.07
N CYS A 265 -20.17 -2.17 -10.81
CA CYS A 265 -21.24 -1.91 -9.85
C CYS A 265 -20.95 -0.61 -9.09
N ASP A 266 -21.67 0.46 -9.42
CA ASP A 266 -21.58 1.75 -8.73
C ASP A 266 -22.53 1.80 -7.53
N ALA A 267 -21.97 1.63 -6.34
CA ALA A 267 -22.68 1.71 -5.07
C ALA A 267 -22.44 3.02 -4.30
N LYS A 268 -21.90 4.06 -4.94
CA LYS A 268 -21.63 5.34 -4.26
C LYS A 268 -22.89 6.06 -3.79
N GLY A 269 -24.04 5.80 -4.42
CA GLY A 269 -25.34 6.36 -4.00
C GLY A 269 -25.95 5.68 -2.76
N LEU A 270 -25.28 4.69 -2.17
CA LEU A 270 -25.62 4.17 -0.84
C LEU A 270 -24.84 5.00 0.18
N GLU A 271 -25.54 5.85 0.92
CA GLU A 271 -24.95 6.86 1.81
C GLU A 271 -25.27 6.60 3.30
N GLY A 272 -24.44 7.13 4.20
CA GLY A 272 -24.67 6.99 5.64
C GLY A 272 -24.41 5.58 6.17
N ALA A 273 -25.17 5.17 7.19
CA ALA A 273 -25.06 3.83 7.78
C ALA A 273 -25.83 2.80 6.94
N GLN A 274 -25.11 1.80 6.46
CA GLN A 274 -25.59 0.73 5.60
C GLN A 274 -25.30 -0.63 6.25
N THR A 275 -26.20 -1.59 6.09
CA THR A 275 -26.02 -2.95 6.62
C THR A 275 -25.96 -3.97 5.49
N ALA A 276 -25.31 -5.10 5.76
CA ALA A 276 -25.32 -6.27 4.90
C ALA A 276 -25.47 -7.54 5.76
N ALA A 277 -26.61 -8.22 5.61
CA ALA A 277 -26.92 -9.43 6.37
C ALA A 277 -26.35 -10.72 5.75
N ALA A 278 -25.80 -10.65 4.54
CA ALA A 278 -25.24 -11.80 3.81
C ALA A 278 -23.87 -11.48 3.20
N THR A 279 -23.06 -12.52 2.98
CA THR A 279 -21.76 -12.39 2.31
C THR A 279 -21.95 -11.88 0.89
N LEU A 280 -21.25 -10.80 0.55
CA LEU A 280 -21.21 -10.30 -0.81
C LEU A 280 -20.22 -11.14 -1.62
N THR A 281 -20.73 -12.07 -2.42
CA THR A 281 -19.89 -12.91 -3.29
C THR A 281 -19.71 -12.27 -4.66
N ILE A 282 -18.47 -12.00 -5.03
CA ILE A 282 -18.06 -11.54 -6.36
C ILE A 282 -17.54 -12.76 -7.11
N SER A 283 -18.22 -13.14 -8.19
CA SER A 283 -17.97 -14.39 -8.95
C SER A 283 -17.75 -14.18 -10.44
N LYS A 284 -17.56 -12.92 -10.86
CA LYS A 284 -17.19 -12.49 -12.20
C LYS A 284 -16.33 -11.22 -12.08
N PRO A 285 -15.64 -10.77 -13.13
CA PRO A 285 -14.84 -9.54 -13.07
C PRO A 285 -15.73 -8.33 -12.75
N VAL A 286 -15.52 -7.66 -11.61
CA VAL A 286 -16.37 -6.53 -11.19
C VAL A 286 -15.51 -5.39 -10.66
N GLN A 287 -15.78 -4.17 -11.13
CA GLN A 287 -15.38 -2.97 -10.42
C GLN A 287 -16.50 -2.53 -9.47
N LEU A 288 -16.30 -2.75 -8.17
CA LEU A 288 -17.22 -2.29 -7.13
C LEU A 288 -16.77 -0.93 -6.60
N LEU A 289 -17.60 0.10 -6.80
CA LEU A 289 -17.33 1.45 -6.32
C LEU A 289 -18.16 1.74 -5.06
N LEU A 290 -17.49 2.05 -3.95
CA LEU A 290 -18.14 2.49 -2.71
C LEU A 290 -17.92 4.00 -2.50
N GLY A 291 -18.98 4.68 -2.02
CA GLY A 291 -19.01 6.11 -1.72
C GLY A 291 -18.69 6.40 -0.25
N ALA A 292 -18.96 7.60 0.24
CA ALA A 292 -18.72 7.95 1.66
C ALA A 292 -19.83 7.38 2.57
N ALA A 293 -19.78 6.07 2.83
CA ALA A 293 -20.74 5.36 3.69
C ALA A 293 -20.03 4.37 4.62
N THR A 294 -20.70 4.02 5.70
CA THR A 294 -20.31 2.94 6.61
C THR A 294 -21.13 1.71 6.28
N PHE A 295 -20.49 0.62 5.90
CA PHE A 295 -21.11 -0.65 5.61
C PHE A 295 -20.76 -1.67 6.70
N THR A 296 -21.76 -2.07 7.48
CA THR A 296 -21.62 -3.03 8.58
C THR A 296 -22.10 -4.41 8.16
N TRP A 297 -21.21 -5.40 8.13
CA TRP A 297 -21.51 -6.79 7.80
C TRP A 297 -21.84 -7.60 9.06
N ALA A 298 -22.97 -8.33 9.00
CA ALA A 298 -23.41 -9.21 10.07
C ALA A 298 -22.87 -10.65 9.96
N VAL A 299 -22.11 -10.95 8.91
CA VAL A 299 -21.63 -12.29 8.57
C VAL A 299 -20.20 -12.27 8.06
N GLN A 300 -19.54 -13.42 8.06
CA GLN A 300 -18.19 -13.60 7.55
C GLN A 300 -18.11 -14.71 6.45
N PRO A 301 -17.27 -14.56 5.43
CA PRO A 301 -16.57 -13.32 5.10
C PRO A 301 -17.57 -12.22 4.73
N GLY A 302 -17.22 -10.96 4.96
CA GLY A 302 -18.08 -9.84 4.57
C GLY A 302 -18.19 -9.76 3.05
N ILE A 303 -17.05 -9.53 2.40
CA ILE A 303 -16.88 -9.51 0.96
C ILE A 303 -15.98 -10.69 0.54
N ASN A 304 -16.42 -11.47 -0.44
CA ASN A 304 -15.69 -12.63 -0.94
C ASN A 304 -15.45 -12.55 -2.45
N PHE A 305 -14.19 -12.37 -2.85
CA PHE A 305 -13.73 -12.59 -4.21
C PHE A 305 -13.55 -14.10 -4.43
N ALA A 306 -14.55 -14.70 -5.07
CA ALA A 306 -14.57 -16.13 -5.36
C ALA A 306 -13.86 -16.46 -6.68
N ALA A 307 -13.59 -17.75 -6.90
CA ALA A 307 -13.07 -18.23 -8.17
C ALA A 307 -13.89 -17.69 -9.36
N SER A 308 -13.22 -17.25 -10.42
CA SER A 308 -13.77 -16.52 -11.60
C SER A 308 -13.97 -15.02 -11.43
N SER A 309 -13.64 -14.42 -10.28
CA SER A 309 -13.65 -12.96 -10.09
C SER A 309 -12.37 -12.26 -10.55
N ASP A 310 -11.56 -12.91 -11.38
CA ASP A 310 -10.27 -12.38 -11.82
C ASP A 310 -10.39 -10.99 -12.46
N GLY A 311 -9.53 -10.06 -12.08
CA GLY A 311 -9.57 -8.67 -12.55
C GLY A 311 -10.55 -7.77 -11.79
N SER A 312 -11.20 -8.26 -10.74
CA SER A 312 -12.13 -7.44 -9.94
C SER A 312 -11.40 -6.41 -9.08
N SER A 313 -12.11 -5.33 -8.73
CA SER A 313 -11.60 -4.30 -7.84
C SER A 313 -12.66 -3.84 -6.86
N LEU A 314 -12.30 -3.73 -5.58
CA LEU A 314 -13.02 -2.96 -4.57
C LEU A 314 -12.36 -1.59 -4.45
N ILE A 315 -13.09 -0.53 -4.83
CA ILE A 315 -12.58 0.85 -4.83
C ILE A 315 -13.49 1.71 -3.97
N CYS A 316 -12.95 2.20 -2.86
CA CYS A 316 -13.63 3.16 -2.02
C CYS A 316 -13.15 4.58 -2.38
N THR A 317 -14.05 5.38 -2.96
CA THR A 317 -13.69 6.69 -3.53
C THR A 317 -13.47 7.78 -2.48
N ASN A 318 -13.97 7.59 -1.26
CA ASN A 318 -13.84 8.50 -0.12
C ASN A 318 -13.65 7.73 1.18
N LYS A 319 -12.78 6.70 1.20
CA LYS A 319 -12.49 5.91 2.42
C LYS A 319 -13.74 5.36 3.09
N SER A 320 -14.62 4.74 2.30
CA SER A 320 -15.80 4.03 2.80
C SER A 320 -15.39 3.11 3.93
N LYS A 321 -16.07 3.22 5.07
CA LYS A 321 -15.82 2.35 6.22
C LYS A 321 -16.53 1.03 5.98
N ILE A 322 -15.78 -0.05 5.99
CA ILE A 322 -16.28 -1.43 5.90
C ILE A 322 -15.93 -2.05 7.25
N THR A 323 -16.93 -2.59 7.94
CA THR A 323 -16.73 -3.10 9.30
C THR A 323 -17.67 -4.25 9.63
N PHE A 324 -17.37 -4.97 10.71
CA PHE A 324 -18.24 -6.00 11.25
C PHE A 324 -19.24 -5.45 12.28
N ILE A 325 -20.28 -6.24 12.57
CA ILE A 325 -21.06 -6.10 13.79
C ILE A 325 -20.22 -6.42 15.04
N ASP A 326 -20.72 -6.04 16.22
CA ASP A 326 -20.12 -6.44 17.49
C ASP A 326 -20.21 -7.97 17.69
N SER A 327 -19.24 -8.54 18.43
CA SER A 327 -19.20 -9.99 18.75
C SER A 327 -19.21 -10.91 17.52
N ILE A 328 -18.38 -10.58 16.51
CA ILE A 328 -18.19 -11.43 15.32
C ILE A 328 -17.61 -12.80 15.71
N PRO A 329 -17.86 -13.89 14.94
CA PRO A 329 -17.24 -15.19 15.25
C PRO A 329 -15.72 -15.15 15.10
N ASP A 330 -15.04 -16.09 15.77
CA ASP A 330 -13.58 -16.26 15.68
C ASP A 330 -13.15 -16.57 14.23
N PHE A 331 -11.92 -16.17 13.88
CA PHE A 331 -11.33 -16.29 12.53
C PHE A 331 -12.20 -15.69 11.41
N ALA A 332 -12.89 -14.58 11.68
CA ALA A 332 -13.68 -13.86 10.68
C ALA A 332 -12.83 -13.03 9.72
N ASP A 333 -13.15 -13.06 8.43
CA ASP A 333 -12.44 -12.28 7.40
C ASP A 333 -13.35 -11.19 6.84
N LEU A 334 -12.97 -9.92 6.95
CA LEU A 334 -13.82 -8.83 6.44
C LEU A 334 -13.85 -8.86 4.90
N VAL A 335 -12.67 -8.95 4.28
CA VAL A 335 -12.49 -9.17 2.84
C VAL A 335 -11.67 -10.43 2.62
N ARG A 336 -12.18 -11.36 1.78
CA ARG A 336 -11.52 -12.62 1.44
C ARG A 336 -11.31 -12.74 -0.07
N ALA A 337 -10.14 -13.21 -0.48
CA ALA A 337 -9.85 -13.61 -1.85
C ALA A 337 -9.35 -15.06 -1.89
N THR A 338 -9.97 -15.91 -2.72
CA THR A 338 -9.64 -17.35 -2.78
C THR A 338 -9.57 -17.84 -4.22
N ALA A 339 -8.41 -18.38 -4.63
CA ALA A 339 -8.17 -18.86 -5.99
C ALA A 339 -8.54 -17.81 -7.06
N THR A 340 -8.01 -16.59 -6.92
CA THR A 340 -8.30 -15.44 -7.80
C THR A 340 -7.03 -14.79 -8.34
N SER A 341 -7.13 -14.04 -9.43
CA SER A 341 -6.02 -13.23 -9.93
C SER A 341 -6.38 -11.79 -10.25
N ARG A 342 -5.40 -10.86 -10.20
CA ARG A 342 -5.60 -9.45 -10.59
C ARG A 342 -6.67 -8.72 -9.77
N ILE A 343 -6.71 -8.98 -8.46
CA ILE A 343 -7.66 -8.29 -7.56
C ILE A 343 -7.04 -7.00 -7.05
N THR A 344 -7.82 -5.92 -7.02
CA THR A 344 -7.42 -4.64 -6.42
C THR A 344 -8.34 -4.27 -5.25
N ILE A 345 -7.77 -3.98 -4.08
CA ILE A 345 -8.48 -3.41 -2.93
C ILE A 345 -7.86 -2.04 -2.66
N ARG A 346 -8.62 -0.97 -2.88
CA ARG A 346 -8.07 0.38 -2.89
C ARG A 346 -8.93 1.43 -2.21
N GLY A 347 -8.29 2.27 -1.40
CA GLY A 347 -8.89 3.49 -0.88
C GLY A 347 -9.93 3.27 0.21
N CYS A 348 -10.03 2.09 0.82
CA CYS A 348 -11.05 1.74 1.80
C CYS A 348 -10.57 1.96 3.24
N ASP A 349 -11.52 2.18 4.16
CA ASP A 349 -11.30 2.09 5.60
C ASP A 349 -11.85 0.73 6.06
N LEU A 350 -10.95 -0.21 6.32
CA LEU A 350 -11.24 -1.59 6.70
C LEU A 350 -11.03 -1.72 8.21
N ASP A 351 -12.13 -1.72 8.94
CA ASP A 351 -12.17 -1.74 10.41
C ASP A 351 -12.70 -3.12 10.86
N GLY A 352 -11.85 -3.89 11.53
CA GLY A 352 -12.18 -5.24 11.98
C GLY A 352 -13.20 -5.29 13.11
N ASN A 353 -13.45 -4.18 13.81
CA ASN A 353 -14.25 -4.10 15.03
C ASN A 353 -13.74 -5.00 16.17
N GLY A 354 -12.42 -5.11 16.29
CA GLY A 354 -11.67 -5.97 17.20
C GLY A 354 -11.84 -5.58 18.67
N ALA A 355 -11.96 -4.28 18.96
CA ALA A 355 -12.28 -3.78 20.29
C ALA A 355 -13.61 -4.34 20.85
N ASN A 356 -14.54 -4.70 19.96
CA ASN A 356 -15.84 -5.27 20.28
C ASN A 356 -15.92 -6.80 20.04
N ALA A 357 -14.80 -7.44 19.68
CA ALA A 357 -14.69 -8.89 19.62
C ALA A 357 -14.50 -9.47 21.02
N ALA A 358 -14.98 -10.70 21.24
CA ALA A 358 -14.75 -11.40 22.50
C ALA A 358 -13.24 -11.66 22.70
N ALA A 359 -12.77 -11.62 23.95
CA ALA A 359 -11.35 -11.82 24.24
C ALA A 359 -10.82 -13.14 23.63
N GLY A 360 -9.77 -13.03 22.82
CA GLY A 360 -9.09 -14.17 22.19
C GLY A 360 -9.61 -14.57 20.81
N GLN A 361 -10.57 -13.85 20.22
CA GLN A 361 -10.94 -14.05 18.81
C GLN A 361 -9.89 -13.42 17.88
N GLN A 362 -9.76 -13.93 16.66
CA GLN A 362 -8.75 -13.51 15.69
C GLN A 362 -9.38 -13.18 14.33
N ASN A 363 -10.17 -12.12 14.28
CA ASN A 363 -10.64 -11.58 12.99
C ASN A 363 -9.49 -10.94 12.19
N THR A 364 -9.62 -10.95 10.86
CA THR A 364 -8.66 -10.41 9.91
C THR A 364 -9.36 -9.44 8.96
N ASN A 365 -8.75 -8.29 8.68
CA ASN A 365 -9.36 -7.33 7.74
C ASN A 365 -9.29 -7.82 6.29
N ILE A 366 -8.13 -8.29 5.84
CA ILE A 366 -7.99 -8.88 4.50
C ILE A 366 -7.32 -10.25 4.59
N ARG A 367 -7.97 -11.29 4.04
CA ARG A 367 -7.40 -12.62 3.91
C ARG A 367 -7.24 -13.03 2.45
N ILE A 368 -6.01 -13.35 2.07
CA ILE A 368 -5.65 -13.94 0.78
C ILE A 368 -5.39 -15.42 1.01
N LEU A 369 -6.09 -16.28 0.29
CA LEU A 369 -5.99 -17.74 0.43
C LEU A 369 -5.36 -18.38 -0.81
N THR A 370 -5.01 -19.67 -0.65
CA THR A 370 -4.31 -20.49 -1.63
C THR A 370 -4.81 -20.34 -3.06
N GLY A 371 -3.86 -20.27 -3.99
CA GLY A 371 -4.12 -20.14 -5.42
C GLY A 371 -4.46 -18.71 -5.85
N SER A 372 -4.34 -17.72 -4.96
CA SER A 372 -4.55 -16.32 -5.30
C SER A 372 -3.24 -15.64 -5.71
N THR A 373 -3.29 -14.83 -6.77
CA THR A 373 -2.09 -14.18 -7.30
C THR A 373 -2.33 -12.81 -7.92
N ASP A 374 -1.29 -12.00 -8.10
CA ASP A 374 -1.40 -10.65 -8.70
C ASP A 374 -2.42 -9.78 -7.95
N ILE A 375 -2.26 -9.66 -6.64
CA ILE A 375 -3.18 -8.91 -5.77
C ILE A 375 -2.56 -7.57 -5.40
N LEU A 376 -3.30 -6.48 -5.55
CA LEU A 376 -2.90 -5.13 -5.15
C LEU A 376 -3.79 -4.64 -3.99
N ILE A 377 -3.15 -4.32 -2.87
CA ILE A 377 -3.79 -3.70 -1.70
C ILE A 377 -3.15 -2.33 -1.54
N GLN A 378 -3.86 -1.27 -1.92
CA GLN A 378 -3.29 0.07 -2.05
C GLN A 378 -4.08 1.15 -1.32
N GLY A 379 -3.40 2.03 -0.59
CA GLY A 379 -4.04 3.28 -0.15
C GLY A 379 -5.21 3.04 0.80
N ASN A 380 -5.23 1.95 1.58
CA ASN A 380 -6.29 1.64 2.53
C ASN A 380 -5.93 2.11 3.95
N ILE A 381 -6.93 2.22 4.81
CA ILE A 381 -6.76 2.26 6.26
C ILE A 381 -7.17 0.88 6.77
N ILE A 382 -6.32 0.20 7.53
CA ILE A 382 -6.51 -1.18 7.99
C ILE A 382 -6.34 -1.20 9.50
N ASN A 383 -7.45 -1.32 10.21
CA ASN A 383 -7.46 -1.06 11.64
C ASN A 383 -8.40 -1.94 12.45
N ASP A 384 -8.21 -1.88 13.76
CA ASP A 384 -9.06 -2.50 14.78
C ASP A 384 -9.42 -3.96 14.46
N SER A 385 -8.47 -4.79 14.03
CA SER A 385 -8.65 -6.24 14.08
C SER A 385 -8.12 -6.78 15.40
N GLN A 386 -8.75 -7.78 16.00
CA GLN A 386 -8.15 -8.52 17.12
C GLN A 386 -7.06 -9.50 16.66
N GLY A 387 -7.17 -10.00 15.42
CA GLY A 387 -6.13 -10.76 14.72
C GLY A 387 -5.26 -9.85 13.83
N ASP A 388 -5.03 -10.25 12.59
CA ASP A 388 -4.14 -9.54 11.66
C ASP A 388 -4.84 -8.47 10.83
N GLY A 389 -4.11 -7.40 10.48
CA GLY A 389 -4.57 -6.48 9.44
C GLY A 389 -4.71 -7.21 8.09
N ILE A 390 -3.64 -7.87 7.65
CA ILE A 390 -3.64 -8.69 6.42
C ILE A 390 -3.03 -10.06 6.73
N LEU A 391 -3.71 -11.13 6.32
CA LEU A 391 -3.15 -12.49 6.32
C LEU A 391 -3.08 -13.01 4.89
N ILE A 392 -1.88 -13.39 4.45
CA ILE A 392 -1.64 -14.07 3.18
C ILE A 392 -1.30 -15.53 3.48
N ALA A 393 -2.25 -16.44 3.26
CA ALA A 393 -2.05 -17.88 3.30
C ALA A 393 -1.88 -18.40 1.87
N ASP A 394 -0.66 -18.78 1.49
CA ASP A 394 -0.36 -19.36 0.16
C ASP A 394 -0.66 -18.44 -1.04
N GLY A 395 -0.37 -17.14 -0.90
CA GLY A 395 -0.49 -16.15 -1.98
C GLY A 395 0.82 -15.95 -2.74
N GLU A 396 0.73 -15.55 -4.01
CA GLU A 396 1.89 -15.24 -4.86
C GLU A 396 1.74 -13.89 -5.57
N ARG A 397 2.79 -13.09 -5.71
CA ARG A 397 2.73 -11.76 -6.41
C ARG A 397 1.69 -10.85 -5.78
N VAL A 398 1.83 -10.58 -4.49
CA VAL A 398 0.95 -9.66 -3.74
C VAL A 398 1.72 -8.39 -3.43
N THR A 399 1.12 -7.24 -3.75
CA THR A 399 1.67 -5.91 -3.46
C THR A 399 0.79 -5.19 -2.45
N ILE A 400 1.38 -4.77 -1.34
CA ILE A 400 0.77 -4.02 -0.25
C ILE A 400 1.50 -2.68 -0.18
N VAL A 401 0.83 -1.60 -0.61
CA VAL A 401 1.48 -0.30 -0.81
C VAL A 401 0.64 0.89 -0.38
N GLU A 402 1.26 1.93 0.20
CA GLU A 402 0.57 3.18 0.59
C GLU A 402 -0.58 2.97 1.61
N ASN A 403 -0.58 1.89 2.40
CA ASN A 403 -1.62 1.65 3.40
C ASN A 403 -1.22 2.21 4.77
N ILE A 404 -2.22 2.50 5.59
CA ILE A 404 -2.05 2.90 6.99
C ILE A 404 -2.61 1.78 7.87
N PHE A 405 -1.82 1.29 8.82
CA PHE A 405 -2.20 0.26 9.78
C PHE A 405 -2.18 0.82 11.20
N PHE A 406 -3.23 0.57 11.98
CA PHE A 406 -3.22 0.86 13.42
C PHE A 406 -4.22 0.01 14.21
N ASP A 407 -4.02 -0.12 15.52
CA ASP A 407 -4.95 -0.79 16.43
C ASP A 407 -5.25 -2.27 16.09
N ASN A 408 -4.36 -2.95 15.35
CA ASN A 408 -4.48 -4.38 15.04
C ASN A 408 -3.82 -5.21 16.16
N GLY A 409 -4.50 -6.26 16.61
CA GLY A 409 -4.19 -6.99 17.85
C GLY A 409 -3.11 -8.06 17.74
N ARG A 410 -2.84 -8.58 16.53
CA ARG A 410 -1.77 -9.58 16.28
C ARG A 410 -0.65 -9.02 15.39
N GLN A 411 -0.76 -9.09 14.06
CA GLN A 411 0.26 -8.61 13.12
C GLN A 411 -0.32 -7.54 12.18
N GLY A 412 0.55 -6.69 11.63
CA GLY A 412 0.17 -5.84 10.49
C GLY A 412 -0.11 -6.68 9.24
N VAL A 413 0.90 -7.42 8.80
CA VAL A 413 0.88 -8.32 7.65
C VAL A 413 1.51 -9.66 8.03
N THR A 414 0.72 -10.73 7.96
CA THR A 414 1.18 -12.11 8.13
C THR A 414 1.38 -12.78 6.77
N LEU A 415 2.53 -13.42 6.59
CA LEU A 415 2.89 -14.26 5.45
C LEU A 415 2.95 -15.72 5.94
N PHE A 416 2.01 -16.54 5.49
CA PHE A 416 1.80 -17.89 5.99
C PHE A 416 1.68 -18.93 4.86
N GLY A 417 2.19 -20.13 5.12
CA GLY A 417 1.87 -21.32 4.34
C GLY A 417 2.95 -21.77 3.34
N PRO A 418 2.84 -23.00 2.85
CA PRO A 418 3.90 -23.68 2.11
C PRO A 418 4.26 -23.07 0.74
N THR A 419 3.44 -22.22 0.13
CA THR A 419 3.61 -21.80 -1.28
C THR A 419 3.76 -20.29 -1.52
N ILE A 420 3.99 -19.52 -0.45
CA ILE A 420 4.08 -18.06 -0.51
C ILE A 420 5.30 -17.54 -1.28
N ASN A 421 5.13 -16.61 -2.23
CA ASN A 421 6.22 -16.09 -3.06
C ASN A 421 5.96 -14.67 -3.58
N ALA A 422 7.03 -13.93 -3.88
CA ALA A 422 6.96 -12.62 -4.56
C ALA A 422 6.02 -11.62 -3.87
N ILE A 423 6.23 -11.36 -2.57
CA ILE A 423 5.41 -10.44 -1.80
C ILE A 423 6.15 -9.12 -1.65
N ASN A 424 5.49 -8.00 -1.96
CA ASN A 424 6.03 -6.66 -1.76
C ASN A 424 5.18 -5.90 -0.73
N VAL A 425 5.80 -5.47 0.36
CA VAL A 425 5.22 -4.61 1.38
C VAL A 425 6.02 -3.30 1.39
N SER A 426 5.54 -2.28 0.68
CA SER A 426 6.28 -1.03 0.53
C SER A 426 5.49 0.24 0.81
N ASP A 427 6.15 1.33 1.21
CA ASP A 427 5.52 2.65 1.37
C ASP A 427 4.29 2.66 2.30
N ASN A 428 4.24 1.77 3.29
CA ASN A 428 3.14 1.73 4.27
C ASN A 428 3.53 2.44 5.56
N ASP A 429 2.51 2.88 6.30
CA ASP A 429 2.61 3.50 7.62
C ASP A 429 1.99 2.57 8.66
N PHE A 430 2.83 1.88 9.43
CA PHE A 430 2.41 1.00 10.51
C PHE A 430 2.55 1.71 11.86
N ARG A 431 1.42 1.99 12.50
CA ARG A 431 1.35 2.64 13.82
C ARG A 431 0.69 1.70 14.80
N VAL A 432 1.44 0.99 15.62
CA VAL A 432 0.84 0.04 16.57
C VAL A 432 0.67 0.69 17.93
N GLY A 433 -0.59 0.87 18.34
CA GLY A 433 -1.04 0.60 19.71
C GLY A 433 -1.88 -0.67 19.66
N ALA A 434 -1.70 -1.63 20.58
CA ALA A 434 -2.53 -2.84 20.59
C ALA A 434 -3.84 -2.58 21.35
N VAL A 435 -4.99 -2.94 20.77
CA VAL A 435 -6.22 -3.15 21.53
C VAL A 435 -6.13 -4.55 22.18
N GLY A 436 -5.69 -4.61 23.43
CA GLY A 436 -5.95 -5.75 24.32
C GLY A 436 -5.23 -7.09 24.05
N GLY A 437 -4.09 -7.12 23.34
CA GLY A 437 -3.29 -8.34 23.08
C GLY A 437 -1.77 -8.16 23.22
N THR A 438 -1.03 -9.27 23.36
CA THR A 438 0.44 -9.32 23.25
C THR A 438 0.80 -8.99 21.80
N GLY A 439 1.18 -7.74 21.51
CA GLY A 439 1.39 -7.29 20.13
C GLY A 439 2.35 -8.20 19.34
N GLY A 440 2.19 -8.20 18.02
CA GLY A 440 3.10 -8.84 17.06
C GLY A 440 3.70 -7.84 16.07
N SER A 441 4.73 -8.29 15.36
CA SER A 441 5.44 -7.63 14.26
C SER A 441 4.55 -6.94 13.19
N PHE A 442 5.09 -5.93 12.52
CA PHE A 442 4.44 -5.31 11.35
C PHE A 442 4.39 -6.26 10.17
N VAL A 443 5.50 -6.95 9.90
CA VAL A 443 5.60 -7.96 8.86
C VAL A 443 6.14 -9.23 9.50
N HIS A 444 5.34 -10.29 9.42
CA HIS A 444 5.62 -11.57 10.06
C HIS A 444 5.55 -12.71 9.05
N GLY A 445 6.66 -13.36 8.80
CA GLY A 445 6.73 -14.60 8.04
C GLY A 445 6.76 -15.81 8.96
N GLU A 446 5.80 -16.73 8.81
CA GLU A 446 5.75 -17.96 9.59
C GLU A 446 5.22 -19.18 8.81
N GLY A 447 5.44 -20.36 9.39
CA GLY A 447 4.87 -21.62 8.91
C GLY A 447 5.88 -22.56 8.26
N ALA A 448 5.39 -23.73 7.85
CA ALA A 448 6.18 -24.77 7.20
C ALA A 448 6.31 -24.47 5.69
N ILE A 449 7.36 -23.74 5.32
CA ILE A 449 7.65 -23.37 3.93
C ILE A 449 8.06 -24.61 3.14
N ALA A 450 7.47 -24.81 1.96
CA ALA A 450 7.84 -25.93 1.10
C ALA A 450 9.11 -25.62 0.30
N VAL A 451 9.78 -26.67 -0.17
CA VAL A 451 10.99 -26.55 -0.98
C VAL A 451 10.75 -25.68 -2.20
N GLY A 452 11.50 -24.58 -2.31
CA GLY A 452 11.41 -23.63 -3.42
C GLY A 452 10.33 -22.56 -3.31
N ALA A 453 9.64 -22.48 -2.16
CA ALA A 453 8.75 -21.37 -1.81
C ALA A 453 9.42 -20.43 -0.79
N GLY A 454 8.67 -19.45 -0.27
CA GLY A 454 9.19 -18.43 0.64
C GLY A 454 10.17 -17.50 -0.04
N VAL A 455 10.05 -17.32 -1.36
CA VAL A 455 11.08 -16.66 -2.17
C VAL A 455 10.64 -15.26 -2.63
N GLY A 456 11.52 -14.28 -2.48
CA GLY A 456 11.38 -12.95 -3.07
C GLY A 456 10.42 -12.07 -2.29
N ILE A 457 10.65 -11.96 -0.99
CA ILE A 457 9.88 -11.08 -0.10
C ILE A 457 10.60 -9.75 -0.01
N VAL A 458 9.87 -8.65 -0.20
CA VAL A 458 10.39 -7.29 -0.14
C VAL A 458 9.61 -6.51 0.92
N VAL A 459 10.33 -5.91 1.86
CA VAL A 459 9.82 -4.96 2.85
C VAL A 459 10.60 -3.66 2.68
N ALA A 460 9.99 -2.66 2.03
CA ALA A 460 10.72 -1.48 1.56
C ALA A 460 10.06 -0.16 1.94
N ASP A 461 10.85 0.83 2.36
CA ASP A 461 10.39 2.22 2.48
C ASP A 461 9.14 2.41 3.38
N ASN A 462 8.95 1.53 4.37
CA ASN A 462 7.84 1.64 5.33
C ASN A 462 8.25 2.48 6.55
N LEU A 463 7.26 3.17 7.12
CA LEU A 463 7.33 3.77 8.45
C LEU A 463 6.68 2.82 9.46
N MET A 464 7.36 2.55 10.56
CA MET A 464 7.02 1.47 11.49
C MET A 464 7.22 1.92 12.94
N ASP A 465 6.16 2.01 13.75
CA ASP A 465 6.19 2.47 15.16
C ASP A 465 5.55 1.42 16.10
N GLY A 466 6.37 0.72 16.89
CA GLY A 466 5.98 -0.51 17.61
C GLY A 466 6.89 -1.74 17.42
N LEU A 467 6.32 -2.85 16.96
CA LEU A 467 6.95 -4.17 16.88
C LEU A 467 7.41 -4.48 15.45
N GLY A 468 8.71 -4.74 15.25
CA GLY A 468 9.37 -4.67 13.93
C GLY A 468 9.05 -5.78 12.92
N ILE A 469 10.08 -6.48 12.43
CA ILE A 469 9.99 -7.45 11.32
C ILE A 469 10.50 -8.81 11.79
N SER A 470 9.73 -9.86 11.53
CA SER A 470 10.10 -11.22 11.92
C SER A 470 9.90 -12.20 10.77
N PHE A 471 10.89 -13.05 10.55
CA PHE A 471 10.78 -14.22 9.68
C PHE A 471 11.23 -15.44 10.44
N SER A 472 10.39 -16.47 10.44
CA SER A 472 10.67 -17.77 11.02
C SER A 472 10.07 -18.88 10.17
N THR A 473 10.63 -20.08 10.26
CA THR A 473 10.06 -21.23 9.57
C THR A 473 10.33 -22.52 10.33
N THR A 474 9.47 -23.52 10.08
CA THR A 474 9.70 -24.92 10.46
C THR A 474 9.98 -25.81 9.24
N GLY A 475 10.09 -25.22 8.04
CA GLY A 475 10.28 -25.88 6.75
C GLY A 475 11.59 -25.48 6.05
N ASP A 476 11.54 -25.32 4.73
CA ASP A 476 12.66 -24.81 3.91
C ASP A 476 12.94 -23.33 4.25
N PRO A 477 14.20 -22.86 4.31
CA PRO A 477 14.51 -21.46 4.60
C PRO A 477 13.79 -20.46 3.69
N TRP A 478 13.42 -19.30 4.24
CA TRP A 478 13.01 -18.15 3.43
C TRP A 478 14.15 -17.70 2.52
N LYS A 479 13.87 -17.23 1.30
CA LYS A 479 14.93 -16.92 0.31
C LYS A 479 14.72 -15.56 -0.35
N ARG A 480 15.81 -14.84 -0.60
CA ARG A 480 15.77 -13.50 -1.25
C ARG A 480 14.85 -12.53 -0.51
N VAL A 481 14.93 -12.52 0.83
CA VAL A 481 14.20 -11.55 1.66
C VAL A 481 14.98 -10.23 1.67
N THR A 482 14.36 -9.16 1.19
CA THR A 482 14.95 -7.82 1.11
C THR A 482 14.23 -6.88 2.06
N ILE A 483 14.96 -6.31 3.02
CA ILE A 483 14.48 -5.29 3.94
C ILE A 483 15.27 -4.02 3.66
N THR A 484 14.65 -3.00 3.07
CA THR A 484 15.37 -1.82 2.58
C THR A 484 14.68 -0.49 2.86
N GLY A 485 15.44 0.55 3.24
CA GLY A 485 14.91 1.92 3.33
C GLY A 485 13.81 2.15 4.38
N ASN A 486 13.55 1.19 5.27
CA ASN A 486 12.50 1.32 6.28
C ASN A 486 12.97 2.21 7.45
N GLU A 487 12.03 2.92 8.07
CA GLU A 487 12.22 3.63 9.33
C GLU A 487 11.43 2.94 10.43
N ILE A 488 12.14 2.32 11.38
CA ILE A 488 11.56 1.44 12.41
C ILE A 488 11.88 2.00 13.79
N PHE A 489 10.83 2.42 14.49
CA PHE A 489 10.83 2.83 15.89
C PHE A 489 10.35 1.66 16.74
N GLY A 490 11.29 0.94 17.33
CA GLY A 490 10.99 -0.07 18.32
C GLY A 490 10.74 0.59 19.67
N ASP A 491 9.48 0.79 20.06
CA ASP A 491 9.09 1.35 21.37
C ASP A 491 8.32 0.36 22.30
N ALA A 492 7.98 -0.84 21.79
CA ALA A 492 7.28 -1.90 22.55
C ALA A 492 8.20 -3.05 23.03
N THR A 493 8.03 -3.53 24.27
CA THR A 493 8.82 -4.67 24.82
C THR A 493 8.62 -5.96 24.01
N GLY A 494 9.70 -6.72 23.71
CA GLY A 494 9.55 -8.04 23.06
C GLY A 494 10.77 -8.55 22.29
N ASP A 495 10.49 -9.19 21.15
CA ASP A 495 11.46 -9.76 20.21
C ASP A 495 12.39 -8.71 19.58
N PRO A 496 13.53 -9.11 18.97
CA PRO A 496 14.38 -8.18 18.20
C PRO A 496 13.59 -7.34 17.19
N ILE A 497 14.08 -6.13 16.90
CA ILE A 497 13.41 -5.24 15.95
C ILE A 497 13.40 -5.85 14.55
N ILE A 498 14.48 -6.48 14.12
CA ILE A 498 14.50 -7.37 12.96
C ILE A 498 15.03 -8.72 13.39
N ILE A 499 14.26 -9.79 13.18
CA ILE A 499 14.71 -11.16 13.37
C ILE A 499 14.55 -11.97 12.07
N MET A 500 15.64 -12.61 11.66
CA MET A 500 15.70 -13.49 10.50
C MET A 500 16.12 -14.86 10.96
N GLN A 501 15.15 -15.76 11.10
CA GLN A 501 15.40 -17.15 11.47
C GLN A 501 15.36 -18.06 10.24
N ASP A 502 16.44 -18.78 9.99
CA ASP A 502 16.64 -19.69 8.85
C ASP A 502 16.30 -18.99 7.50
N VAL A 503 17.09 -17.96 7.14
CA VAL A 503 16.89 -17.15 5.93
C VAL A 503 18.13 -17.18 5.03
N GLN A 504 17.92 -17.31 3.72
CA GLN A 504 18.94 -17.36 2.68
C GLN A 504 18.82 -16.17 1.71
N ASP A 505 19.96 -15.75 1.17
CA ASP A 505 20.04 -14.64 0.21
C ASP A 505 19.39 -13.35 0.72
N PHE A 506 19.47 -13.08 2.02
CA PHE A 506 18.84 -11.90 2.59
C PHE A 506 19.63 -10.63 2.27
N THR A 507 18.94 -9.51 2.19
CA THR A 507 19.54 -8.17 2.10
C THR A 507 18.83 -7.27 3.11
N ILE A 508 19.57 -6.70 4.05
CA ILE A 508 19.07 -5.68 4.99
C ILE A 508 19.87 -4.41 4.74
N THR A 509 19.29 -3.40 4.08
CA THR A 509 20.08 -2.23 3.64
C THR A 509 19.40 -0.88 3.78
N GLY A 510 20.17 0.14 4.16
CA GLY A 510 19.67 1.52 4.19
C GLY A 510 18.51 1.77 5.17
N ASN A 511 18.27 0.89 6.13
CA ASN A 511 17.20 1.07 7.12
C ASN A 511 17.65 1.98 8.26
N VAL A 512 16.72 2.74 8.82
CA VAL A 512 16.88 3.46 10.08
C VAL A 512 16.14 2.67 11.16
N ILE A 513 16.87 2.17 12.15
CA ILE A 513 16.36 1.33 13.23
C ILE A 513 16.67 2.05 14.53
N LYS A 514 15.63 2.45 15.25
CA LYS A 514 15.74 3.08 16.55
C LYS A 514 15.05 2.20 17.58
N GLY A 515 15.82 1.70 18.55
CA GLY A 515 15.26 1.00 19.69
C GLY A 515 14.88 1.93 20.83
N ASP A 516 14.58 1.31 21.96
CA ASP A 516 14.54 1.97 23.26
C ASP A 516 15.69 1.44 24.13
N SER A 517 16.57 2.35 24.55
CA SER A 517 17.72 2.05 25.43
C SER A 517 17.31 1.52 26.81
N ALA A 518 16.07 1.72 27.23
CA ALA A 518 15.52 1.16 28.47
C ALA A 518 15.01 -0.28 28.31
N ASP A 519 14.86 -0.76 27.07
CA ASP A 519 14.43 -2.11 26.73
C ASP A 519 15.64 -3.07 26.69
N VAL A 520 15.43 -4.35 26.39
CA VAL A 520 16.46 -5.38 26.18
C VAL A 520 16.54 -5.84 24.71
N ARG A 521 15.87 -5.13 23.80
CA ARG A 521 15.78 -5.53 22.40
C ARG A 521 17.08 -5.36 21.63
N ILE A 522 17.27 -6.29 20.71
CA ILE A 522 18.33 -6.32 19.72
C ILE A 522 17.85 -5.54 18.49
N GLY A 523 18.75 -4.80 17.82
CA GLY A 523 18.46 -4.15 16.54
C GLY A 523 18.18 -5.17 15.44
N ILE A 524 19.20 -5.92 15.04
CA ILE A 524 19.09 -6.98 14.02
C ILE A 524 19.64 -8.29 14.58
N GLN A 525 18.83 -9.36 14.53
CA GLN A 525 19.24 -10.71 14.83
C GLN A 525 19.15 -11.60 13.59
N ILE A 526 20.27 -12.25 13.26
CA ILE A 526 20.29 -13.39 12.34
C ILE A 526 20.42 -14.66 13.19
N PHE A 527 19.46 -15.58 13.05
CA PHE A 527 19.36 -16.76 13.90
C PHE A 527 19.23 -18.04 13.07
N GLU A 528 20.15 -18.99 13.27
CA GLU A 528 20.12 -20.26 12.57
C GLU A 528 19.86 -21.42 13.54
N ILE A 529 18.76 -22.14 13.33
CA ILE A 529 18.41 -23.29 14.18
C ILE A 529 18.30 -24.60 13.40
N THR A 530 18.24 -24.53 12.07
CA THR A 530 18.17 -25.72 11.21
C THR A 530 19.51 -26.00 10.53
N ALA A 531 19.90 -27.27 10.45
CA ALA A 531 21.12 -27.71 9.75
C ALA A 531 20.98 -27.72 8.21
N VAL A 532 20.24 -26.76 7.64
CA VAL A 532 20.00 -26.70 6.20
C VAL A 532 21.18 -26.04 5.49
N ALA A 533 21.65 -26.65 4.40
CA ALA A 533 22.79 -26.13 3.65
C ALA A 533 22.54 -24.71 3.11
N ASN A 534 23.51 -23.81 3.36
CA ASN A 534 23.54 -22.40 2.97
C ASN A 534 22.52 -21.47 3.66
N ALA A 535 21.89 -21.90 4.76
CA ALA A 535 21.16 -20.98 5.62
C ALA A 535 22.11 -19.89 6.17
N GLY A 536 21.61 -18.65 6.27
CA GLY A 536 22.39 -17.52 6.77
C GLY A 536 23.31 -16.85 5.74
N ARG A 537 23.07 -16.97 4.43
CA ARG A 537 23.79 -16.17 3.40
C ARG A 537 23.11 -14.82 3.18
N GLY A 538 23.86 -13.72 3.20
CA GLY A 538 23.26 -12.41 2.93
C GLY A 538 24.16 -11.21 3.17
N ALA A 539 23.55 -10.02 3.21
CA ALA A 539 24.24 -8.76 3.48
C ALA A 539 23.43 -7.86 4.41
N ILE A 540 24.14 -7.20 5.33
CA ILE A 540 23.61 -6.14 6.20
C ILE A 540 24.43 -4.89 5.93
N SER A 541 23.88 -3.89 5.23
CA SER A 541 24.69 -2.75 4.80
C SER A 541 24.03 -1.37 4.78
N GLY A 542 24.76 -0.34 5.18
CA GLY A 542 24.26 1.04 5.12
C GLY A 542 23.11 1.35 6.09
N ASN A 543 22.86 0.48 7.08
CA ASN A 543 21.80 0.72 8.06
C ASN A 543 22.29 1.67 9.16
N THR A 544 21.39 2.48 9.70
CA THR A 544 21.62 3.27 10.92
C THR A 544 20.84 2.63 12.05
N ILE A 545 21.53 2.11 13.07
CA ILE A 545 20.96 1.39 14.20
C ILE A 545 21.32 2.18 15.46
N MET A 546 20.33 2.62 16.22
CA MET A 546 20.57 3.45 17.40
C MET A 546 19.72 3.05 18.59
N ASP A 547 20.25 3.32 19.78
CA ASP A 547 19.55 3.25 21.06
C ASP A 547 18.88 1.88 21.31
N THR A 548 19.52 0.79 20.86
CA THR A 548 19.01 -0.57 21.11
C THR A 548 19.32 -0.99 22.53
N GLY A 549 18.34 -1.55 23.25
CA GLY A 549 18.49 -2.02 24.62
C GLY A 549 19.56 -3.10 24.87
N SER A 550 19.87 -3.89 23.84
CA SER A 550 20.90 -4.95 23.87
C SER A 550 21.90 -4.71 22.74
N HIS A 551 22.07 -5.67 21.83
CA HIS A 551 23.05 -5.59 20.74
C HIS A 551 22.52 -4.82 19.53
N GLY A 552 23.42 -4.14 18.81
CA GLY A 552 23.07 -3.52 17.54
C GLY A 552 22.77 -4.59 16.48
N ILE A 553 23.75 -5.45 16.20
CA ILE A 553 23.62 -6.62 15.32
C ILE A 553 24.13 -7.86 16.06
N ILE A 554 23.38 -8.96 16.03
CA ILE A 554 23.81 -10.24 16.57
C ILE A 554 23.58 -11.40 15.60
N PHE A 555 24.52 -12.34 15.63
CA PHE A 555 24.45 -13.63 14.96
C PHE A 555 24.44 -14.73 16.02
N THR A 556 23.41 -15.55 16.03
CA THR A 556 23.23 -16.66 16.99
C THR A 556 22.89 -17.95 16.25
N GLY A 557 23.12 -19.10 16.88
CA GLY A 557 22.67 -20.38 16.35
C GLY A 557 22.75 -21.52 17.35
N THR A 558 22.22 -22.69 17.00
CA THR A 558 22.23 -23.88 17.88
C THR A 558 23.00 -25.08 17.32
N LEU A 559 23.53 -25.00 16.09
CA LEU A 559 24.17 -26.13 15.39
C LEU A 559 25.44 -25.68 14.63
N GLU A 560 26.44 -26.57 14.60
CA GLU A 560 27.76 -26.39 13.97
C GLU A 560 27.80 -26.85 12.49
N PRO A 561 28.55 -26.17 11.59
CA PRO A 561 28.69 -24.72 11.42
C PRO A 561 27.64 -24.17 10.45
N ALA A 562 27.28 -22.88 10.58
CA ALA A 562 26.45 -22.20 9.58
C ALA A 562 27.17 -22.21 8.22
N LEU A 563 26.48 -22.50 7.12
CA LEU A 563 27.12 -22.70 5.81
C LEU A 563 27.08 -21.45 4.91
N GLY A 564 26.47 -20.35 5.38
CA GLY A 564 26.31 -19.10 4.65
C GLY A 564 27.54 -18.18 4.71
N SER A 565 27.64 -17.24 3.76
CA SER A 565 28.59 -16.12 3.82
C SER A 565 27.82 -14.82 4.06
N VAL A 566 28.32 -13.98 4.96
CA VAL A 566 27.65 -12.73 5.33
C VAL A 566 28.61 -11.54 5.28
N THR A 567 28.14 -10.45 4.68
CA THR A 567 28.85 -9.16 4.73
C THR A 567 28.07 -8.15 5.56
N ILE A 568 28.69 -7.65 6.62
CA ILE A 568 28.20 -6.54 7.44
C ILE A 568 29.02 -5.31 7.07
N SER A 569 28.44 -4.34 6.36
CA SER A 569 29.22 -3.21 5.85
C SER A 569 28.58 -1.83 5.90
N ASN A 570 29.40 -0.82 6.21
CA ASN A 570 28.98 0.59 6.19
C ASN A 570 27.74 0.89 7.05
N ASN A 571 27.49 0.12 8.11
CA ASN A 571 26.42 0.41 9.06
C ASN A 571 26.92 1.43 10.09
N ILE A 572 26.00 2.27 10.57
CA ILE A 572 26.20 3.15 11.72
C ILE A 572 25.48 2.51 12.89
N ILE A 573 26.18 2.21 13.99
CA ILE A 573 25.61 1.60 15.20
C ILE A 573 25.96 2.48 16.39
N ALA A 574 24.94 2.99 17.08
CA ALA A 574 25.08 4.00 18.12
C ALA A 574 24.34 3.61 19.41
N ASN A 575 24.96 3.83 20.56
CA ASN A 575 24.36 3.62 21.88
C ASN A 575 23.70 2.24 22.12
N PRO A 576 24.25 1.10 21.64
CA PRO A 576 23.68 -0.18 22.02
C PRO A 576 23.95 -0.48 23.50
N GLY A 577 22.92 -0.97 24.19
CA GLY A 577 22.96 -1.43 25.59
C GLY A 577 23.83 -2.66 25.82
N GLY A 578 24.35 -3.28 24.76
CA GLY A 578 25.35 -4.35 24.76
C GLY A 578 26.47 -4.10 23.74
N ASN A 579 26.81 -5.13 22.96
CA ASN A 579 27.79 -5.02 21.87
C ASN A 579 27.24 -4.29 20.64
N GLY A 580 28.10 -3.59 19.90
CA GLY A 580 27.73 -3.05 18.59
C GLY A 580 27.41 -4.17 17.59
N ILE A 581 28.39 -5.04 17.35
CA ILE A 581 28.23 -6.27 16.56
C ILE A 581 28.68 -7.45 17.42
N PHE A 582 27.85 -8.49 17.51
CA PHE A 582 28.19 -9.73 18.21
C PHE A 582 27.97 -10.95 17.31
N VAL A 583 29.01 -11.74 17.10
CA VAL A 583 28.92 -13.06 16.47
C VAL A 583 29.15 -14.08 17.58
N ASP A 584 28.10 -14.80 17.99
CA ASP A 584 28.10 -15.67 19.18
C ASP A 584 28.49 -17.13 18.88
N THR A 585 28.22 -17.61 17.66
CA THR A 585 28.43 -19.02 17.25
C THR A 585 29.26 -19.14 15.97
N ASP A 586 29.55 -20.35 15.48
CA ASP A 586 30.36 -20.54 14.24
C ASP A 586 29.62 -20.10 12.96
N TRP A 587 30.00 -18.92 12.48
CA TRP A 587 29.58 -18.24 11.26
C TRP A 587 30.77 -18.05 10.31
N PRO A 588 31.14 -19.08 9.54
CA PRO A 588 32.30 -19.02 8.67
C PRO A 588 32.09 -18.06 7.49
N ASN A 589 33.18 -17.47 6.97
CA ASN A 589 33.15 -16.56 5.80
C ASN A 589 32.42 -15.22 6.07
N LEU A 590 32.54 -14.68 7.28
CA LEU A 590 31.95 -13.40 7.66
C LEU A 590 32.91 -12.23 7.41
N THR A 591 32.40 -11.18 6.76
CA THR A 591 33.14 -9.93 6.53
C THR A 591 32.46 -8.77 7.25
N ILE A 592 33.16 -8.14 8.19
CA ILE A 592 32.74 -6.93 8.91
C ILE A 592 33.60 -5.76 8.42
N GLN A 593 33.04 -4.85 7.62
CA GLN A 593 33.84 -3.80 7.01
C GLN A 593 33.22 -2.40 6.97
N GLY A 594 34.03 -1.37 7.21
CA GLY A 594 33.60 0.03 7.05
C GLY A 594 32.48 0.48 7.98
N ASN A 595 32.15 -0.28 9.03
CA ASN A 595 31.10 0.08 9.98
C ASN A 595 31.59 1.17 10.93
N VAL A 596 30.69 2.06 11.35
CA VAL A 596 30.92 3.09 12.36
C VAL A 596 30.13 2.72 13.60
N ILE A 597 30.81 2.38 14.68
CA ILE A 597 30.22 1.82 15.90
C ILE A 597 30.65 2.71 17.06
N TYR A 598 29.70 3.21 17.85
CA TYR A 598 30.05 4.06 18.98
C TYR A 598 29.10 3.99 20.17
N ASP A 599 29.65 4.35 21.34
CA ASP A 599 28.94 4.49 22.61
C ASP A 599 28.22 3.21 23.08
N CYS A 600 28.78 2.04 22.76
CA CYS A 600 28.31 0.76 23.27
C CYS A 600 28.58 0.60 24.77
N THR A 601 27.75 -0.13 25.51
CA THR A 601 28.07 -0.48 26.90
C THR A 601 29.12 -1.59 27.03
N SER A 602 29.23 -2.44 26.00
CA SER A 602 30.13 -3.60 25.91
C SER A 602 31.14 -3.45 24.76
N GLN A 603 31.58 -4.53 24.11
CA GLN A 603 32.53 -4.44 22.99
C GLN A 603 31.90 -3.73 21.78
N GLY A 604 32.73 -3.04 20.98
CA GLY A 604 32.28 -2.54 19.67
C GLY A 604 31.97 -3.70 18.73
N ILE A 605 32.95 -4.60 18.59
CA ILE A 605 32.81 -5.86 17.84
C ILE A 605 33.27 -6.99 18.73
N LEU A 606 32.39 -7.95 19.02
CA LEU A 606 32.72 -9.23 19.64
C LEU A 606 32.52 -10.34 18.61
N PHE A 607 33.57 -11.11 18.35
CA PHE A 607 33.57 -12.18 17.37
C PHE A 607 33.98 -13.48 18.04
N ALA A 608 33.04 -14.40 18.20
CA ALA A 608 33.23 -15.70 18.84
C ALA A 608 33.11 -16.86 17.84
N ASP A 609 33.94 -17.89 18.06
CA ASP A 609 33.79 -19.26 17.53
C ASP A 609 33.68 -19.45 16.00
N SER A 610 34.12 -18.47 15.19
CA SER A 610 33.92 -18.48 13.72
C SER A 610 35.20 -18.59 12.87
N GLN A 611 35.11 -19.21 11.68
CA GLN A 611 36.22 -19.40 10.73
C GLN A 611 36.22 -18.44 9.51
N TYR A 612 37.37 -18.25 8.84
CA TYR A 612 37.49 -17.51 7.57
C TYR A 612 36.90 -16.08 7.60
N PHE A 613 37.24 -15.29 8.61
CA PHE A 613 36.66 -13.97 8.81
C PHE A 613 37.55 -12.81 8.36
N THR A 614 36.92 -11.67 8.07
CA THR A 614 37.60 -10.40 7.81
C THR A 614 36.97 -9.28 8.65
N ILE A 615 37.76 -8.55 9.42
CA ILE A 615 37.34 -7.33 10.13
C ILE A 615 38.19 -6.17 9.61
N ALA A 616 37.62 -5.33 8.75
CA ALA A 616 38.40 -4.36 7.98
C ALA A 616 37.83 -2.93 7.95
N GLY A 617 38.66 -1.92 8.20
CA GLY A 617 38.25 -0.53 7.97
C GLY A 617 37.12 -0.01 8.87
N ASN A 618 36.82 -0.67 9.98
CA ASN A 618 35.76 -0.25 10.89
C ASN A 618 36.24 0.87 11.80
N THR A 619 35.36 1.79 12.17
CA THR A 619 35.60 2.82 13.18
C THR A 619 34.81 2.48 14.44
N VAL A 620 35.50 2.19 15.54
CA VAL A 620 34.91 1.86 16.84
C VAL A 620 35.29 2.94 17.84
N ARG A 621 34.32 3.60 18.48
CA ARG A 621 34.57 4.66 19.46
C ARG A 621 33.82 4.44 20.76
N ASN A 622 34.46 4.62 21.90
CA ASN A 622 33.79 4.67 23.21
C ASN A 622 32.90 3.45 23.54
N CYS A 623 33.20 2.27 23.00
CA CYS A 623 32.45 1.06 23.31
C CYS A 623 33.04 0.31 24.52
N GLY A 624 32.32 0.38 25.64
CA GLY A 624 32.50 -0.43 26.85
C GLY A 624 33.78 -0.22 27.67
N THR A 625 33.90 -0.99 28.76
CA THR A 625 35.07 -1.04 29.65
C THR A 625 36.09 -2.12 29.28
N GLY A 626 35.81 -2.89 28.22
CA GLY A 626 36.60 -4.02 27.72
C GLY A 626 37.47 -3.66 26.51
N ALA A 627 37.31 -4.39 25.40
CA ALA A 627 38.02 -4.16 24.15
C ALA A 627 37.11 -3.53 23.08
N GLY A 628 37.67 -2.68 22.21
CA GLY A 628 36.92 -2.14 21.08
C GLY A 628 36.58 -3.24 20.07
N ILE A 629 37.57 -4.07 19.73
CA ILE A 629 37.39 -5.30 18.94
C ILE A 629 37.91 -6.47 19.76
N GLN A 630 37.09 -7.50 19.92
CA GLN A 630 37.42 -8.71 20.67
C GLN A 630 37.18 -9.95 19.81
N ILE A 631 38.18 -10.82 19.76
CA ILE A 631 38.12 -12.13 19.10
C ILE A 631 38.31 -13.18 20.18
N ASP A 632 37.30 -14.03 20.39
CA ASP A 632 37.27 -15.06 21.42
C ASP A 632 36.86 -16.43 20.85
N LEU A 633 37.08 -17.47 21.67
CA LEU A 633 36.40 -18.77 21.53
C LEU A 633 35.54 -18.96 22.79
N LEU A 634 34.22 -19.00 22.62
CA LEU A 634 33.20 -19.10 23.67
C LEU A 634 32.56 -20.51 23.67
N GLY A 635 33.39 -21.55 23.52
CA GLY A 635 32.98 -22.95 23.69
C GLY A 635 33.03 -23.82 22.42
N GLY A 636 33.44 -23.27 21.28
CA GLY A 636 33.57 -23.99 19.99
C GLY A 636 34.94 -24.67 19.74
N THR A 637 35.06 -25.34 18.59
CA THR A 637 36.26 -26.09 18.15
C THR A 637 37.05 -25.41 17.02
N ALA A 638 36.71 -24.18 16.65
CA ALA A 638 37.11 -23.56 15.40
C ALA A 638 38.61 -23.20 15.31
N THR A 639 39.34 -24.03 14.57
CA THR A 639 40.72 -23.80 14.08
C THR A 639 40.68 -23.09 12.72
N GLY A 640 40.42 -21.77 12.70
CA GLY A 640 40.19 -21.00 11.46
C GLY A 640 41.35 -20.12 10.95
N ILE A 641 41.12 -19.37 9.87
CA ILE A 641 41.99 -18.28 9.37
C ILE A 641 41.22 -16.96 9.48
N GLY A 642 41.87 -15.86 9.91
CA GLY A 642 41.22 -14.55 10.00
C GLY A 642 42.14 -13.38 9.67
N THR A 643 41.57 -12.26 9.21
CA THR A 643 42.30 -11.01 8.97
C THR A 643 41.63 -9.83 9.67
N VAL A 644 42.44 -8.97 10.31
CA VAL A 644 41.99 -7.76 11.01
C VAL A 644 42.86 -6.59 10.60
N TYR A 645 42.32 -5.65 9.81
CA TYR A 645 43.15 -4.55 9.29
C TYR A 645 42.44 -3.23 9.02
N GLY A 646 43.18 -2.12 9.06
CA GLY A 646 42.65 -0.80 8.71
C GLY A 646 41.58 -0.26 9.67
N ASN A 647 41.33 -0.92 10.81
CA ASN A 647 40.33 -0.48 11.77
C ASN A 647 40.86 0.68 12.62
N VAL A 648 39.99 1.57 13.06
CA VAL A 648 40.25 2.66 14.00
C VAL A 648 39.47 2.37 15.27
N VAL A 649 40.16 2.25 16.41
CA VAL A 649 39.57 2.04 17.73
C VAL A 649 40.05 3.15 18.67
N SER A 650 39.12 3.94 19.21
CA SER A 650 39.45 5.06 20.09
C SER A 650 38.53 5.15 21.32
N PHE A 651 39.06 5.66 22.42
CA PHE A 651 38.31 5.88 23.66
C PHE A 651 38.56 7.29 24.18
N ASP A 652 37.50 8.01 24.53
CA ASP A 652 37.60 9.33 25.18
C ASP A 652 38.19 9.23 26.59
N THR A 653 38.03 8.07 27.25
CA THR A 653 38.62 7.76 28.56
C THR A 653 39.41 6.45 28.50
N ILE A 654 40.72 6.53 28.68
CA ILE A 654 41.66 5.44 28.38
C ILE A 654 41.61 4.27 29.41
N GLY A 655 41.23 4.51 30.67
CA GLY A 655 40.81 3.49 31.65
C GLY A 655 41.51 2.11 31.59
N THR A 656 40.73 1.02 31.70
CA THR A 656 41.17 -0.38 31.49
C THR A 656 40.95 -0.87 30.05
N THR A 657 40.80 0.07 29.11
CA THR A 657 40.35 -0.21 27.75
C THR A 657 41.41 -0.91 26.91
N LYS A 658 40.98 -1.76 26.00
CA LYS A 658 41.84 -2.46 25.05
C LYS A 658 41.44 -2.10 23.62
N GLY A 659 42.41 -1.87 22.74
CA GLY A 659 42.13 -1.62 21.33
C GLY A 659 41.56 -2.87 20.67
N ILE A 660 42.46 -3.83 20.41
CA ILE A 660 42.13 -5.16 19.91
C ILE A 660 42.50 -6.21 20.97
N GLN A 661 41.59 -7.11 21.28
CA GLN A 661 41.82 -8.26 22.16
C GLN A 661 41.67 -9.58 21.40
N VAL A 662 42.62 -10.49 21.59
CA VAL A 662 42.49 -11.91 21.23
C VAL A 662 42.47 -12.72 22.54
N GLY A 663 41.38 -13.45 22.79
CA GLY A 663 41.17 -14.22 24.01
C GLY A 663 42.21 -15.31 24.25
N SER A 664 42.36 -15.73 25.50
CA SER A 664 43.32 -16.78 25.89
C SER A 664 42.96 -18.17 25.37
N ASN A 665 41.70 -18.43 25.08
CA ASN A 665 41.23 -19.75 24.66
C ASN A 665 41.31 -19.94 23.13
N VAL A 666 41.85 -18.97 22.39
CA VAL A 666 41.81 -18.90 20.94
C VAL A 666 42.88 -19.81 20.32
N ASN A 667 42.48 -20.95 19.76
CA ASN A 667 43.30 -21.84 18.93
C ASN A 667 42.94 -21.64 17.45
N ILE A 668 43.17 -20.44 16.92
CA ILE A 668 42.90 -20.13 15.51
C ILE A 668 44.20 -20.41 14.72
N ASP A 669 44.11 -21.21 13.67
CA ASP A 669 45.25 -21.73 12.90
C ASP A 669 46.17 -20.59 12.41
N ARG A 670 45.59 -19.45 11.94
CA ARG A 670 46.29 -18.18 11.64
C ARG A 670 45.38 -16.94 11.73
N ILE A 671 45.71 -15.97 12.60
CA ILE A 671 45.15 -14.60 12.53
C ILE A 671 46.22 -13.63 12.05
N LEU A 672 45.90 -12.82 11.03
CA LEU A 672 46.74 -11.73 10.56
C LEU A 672 46.16 -10.38 11.00
N ILE A 673 46.86 -9.68 11.89
CA ILE A 673 46.46 -8.35 12.41
C ILE A 673 47.44 -7.29 11.90
N PHE A 674 46.99 -6.28 11.15
CA PHE A 674 47.89 -5.26 10.60
C PHE A 674 47.22 -3.93 10.28
N GLY A 675 47.98 -2.84 10.32
CA GLY A 675 47.50 -1.52 9.87
C GLY A 675 46.26 -0.99 10.60
N ASN A 676 46.03 -1.38 11.86
CA ASN A 676 44.95 -0.86 12.71
C ASN A 676 45.46 0.32 13.55
N ASP A 677 44.63 1.34 13.74
CA ASP A 677 44.85 2.47 14.64
C ASP A 677 44.12 2.20 15.97
N VAL A 678 44.89 2.01 17.04
CA VAL A 678 44.43 1.61 18.38
C VAL A 678 45.10 2.47 19.47
N ALA A 679 45.62 3.64 19.08
CA ALA A 679 46.53 4.44 19.90
C ALA A 679 45.86 5.00 21.17
N ASP A 680 44.55 5.25 21.12
CA ASP A 680 43.79 5.86 22.21
C ASP A 680 43.20 4.81 23.18
N SER A 681 43.95 3.72 23.43
CA SER A 681 43.57 2.66 24.37
C SER A 681 44.70 2.34 25.34
N ASN A 682 44.36 1.86 26.55
CA ASN A 682 45.37 1.53 27.57
C ASN A 682 46.23 0.33 27.15
N THR A 683 45.63 -0.62 26.44
CA THR A 683 46.32 -1.78 25.87
C THR A 683 45.95 -1.91 24.39
N PRO A 684 46.75 -1.32 23.48
CA PRO A 684 46.49 -1.30 22.04
C PRO A 684 46.22 -2.67 21.43
N LEU A 685 47.06 -3.65 21.76
CA LEU A 685 46.86 -5.05 21.40
C LEU A 685 47.05 -5.93 22.65
N ASN A 686 46.02 -6.70 22.99
CA ASN A 686 46.06 -7.66 24.10
C ASN A 686 45.89 -9.09 23.57
N ILE A 687 46.94 -9.90 23.63
CA ILE A 687 46.91 -11.32 23.24
C ILE A 687 46.91 -12.17 24.50
N GLY A 688 45.88 -13.02 24.66
CA GLY A 688 45.77 -13.89 25.81
C GLY A 688 46.91 -14.92 25.90
N ALA A 689 47.34 -15.24 27.11
CA ALA A 689 48.55 -16.02 27.40
C ALA A 689 48.59 -17.45 26.83
N SER A 690 47.46 -17.98 26.36
CA SER A 690 47.36 -19.32 25.76
C SER A 690 46.96 -19.29 24.27
N ALA A 691 46.93 -18.10 23.66
CA ALA A 691 46.69 -17.96 22.23
C ALA A 691 47.96 -18.33 21.44
N THR A 692 47.82 -19.20 20.45
CA THR A 692 48.92 -19.72 19.61
C THR A 692 48.71 -19.35 18.14
N ASN A 693 49.78 -19.41 17.32
CA ASN A 693 49.75 -19.17 15.86
C ASN A 693 49.21 -17.80 15.38
N ILE A 694 49.47 -16.73 16.14
CA ILE A 694 49.09 -15.35 15.75
C ILE A 694 50.26 -14.68 15.01
N HIS A 695 50.02 -14.19 13.80
CA HIS A 695 50.97 -13.35 13.06
C HIS A 695 50.47 -11.90 13.09
N SER A 696 51.02 -11.07 13.99
CA SER A 696 50.65 -9.66 14.10
C SER A 696 51.75 -8.76 13.54
N TYR A 697 51.38 -7.86 12.63
CA TYR A 697 52.22 -6.84 12.03
C TYR A 697 51.58 -5.46 12.22
N MET A 698 51.76 -4.85 13.39
CA MET A 698 51.28 -3.50 13.63
C MET A 698 52.17 -2.47 12.93
N ASN A 699 51.62 -1.77 11.94
CA ASN A 699 52.31 -0.73 11.19
C ASN A 699 51.67 0.62 11.49
N ARG A 700 52.11 1.30 12.57
CA ARG A 700 52.34 2.77 12.70
C ARG A 700 52.40 3.25 14.16
N THR A 701 53.14 4.35 14.32
CA THR A 701 53.55 5.16 15.49
C THR A 701 52.72 5.07 16.78
N VAL A 702 53.31 4.43 17.80
CA VAL A 702 52.92 4.60 19.21
C VAL A 702 53.42 5.97 19.69
N THR A 703 52.51 6.89 19.97
CA THR A 703 52.82 8.20 20.56
C THR A 703 52.79 8.19 22.09
N SER A 704 52.29 7.11 22.72
CA SER A 704 52.02 7.07 24.17
C SER A 704 53.13 6.51 25.06
N GLY A 705 54.27 6.06 24.51
CA GLY A 705 55.36 5.50 25.32
C GLY A 705 55.02 4.16 26.02
N THR A 706 53.83 3.61 25.78
CA THR A 706 53.40 2.30 26.30
C THR A 706 53.93 1.19 25.38
N PRO A 707 54.57 0.13 25.92
CA PRO A 707 55.04 -0.99 25.11
C PRO A 707 53.91 -1.64 24.31
N ILE A 708 54.20 -1.92 23.04
CA ILE A 708 53.28 -2.56 22.08
C ILE A 708 52.93 -4.01 22.50
N TRP A 709 53.79 -4.62 23.32
CA TRP A 709 53.71 -6.01 23.75
C TRP A 709 53.93 -6.08 25.26
N THR A 710 53.04 -6.76 25.98
CA THR A 710 53.13 -6.97 27.44
C THR A 710 53.65 -8.36 27.83
N SER A 711 53.88 -9.25 26.85
CA SER A 711 54.54 -10.54 27.03
C SER A 711 55.99 -10.48 26.54
N GLU A 712 56.87 -11.36 27.06
CA GLU A 712 58.24 -11.52 26.55
C GLU A 712 58.20 -11.74 25.04
N PHE A 713 58.82 -10.80 24.30
CA PHE A 713 59.06 -10.95 22.87
C PHE A 713 60.34 -11.76 22.71
N GLU A 714 60.20 -13.08 22.61
CA GLU A 714 61.31 -13.98 22.33
C GLU A 714 61.63 -13.93 20.84
N LEU A 715 62.76 -13.29 20.50
CA LEU A 715 63.34 -13.34 19.17
C LEU A 715 64.22 -14.58 19.09
N ASP A 716 63.69 -15.65 18.50
CA ASP A 716 64.46 -16.87 18.26
C ASP A 716 65.38 -16.67 17.05
N GLY A 717 66.56 -16.11 17.32
CA GLY A 717 67.63 -15.84 16.35
C GLY A 717 68.71 -14.93 16.93
N ASP A 718 69.96 -15.08 16.47
CA ASP A 718 71.08 -14.22 16.88
C ASP A 718 70.82 -12.77 16.43
N PHE A 719 70.43 -11.93 17.39
CA PHE A 719 70.27 -10.50 17.18
C PHE A 719 71.65 -9.83 17.13
N ASN A 720 72.22 -9.72 15.93
CA ASN A 720 73.51 -9.06 15.76
C ASN A 720 73.32 -7.55 15.51
N HIS A 721 74.10 -6.74 16.22
CA HIS A 721 74.11 -5.27 16.13
C HIS A 721 75.51 -4.82 15.68
N ASP A 722 75.61 -4.18 14.51
CA ASP A 722 76.90 -3.78 13.92
C ASP A 722 77.48 -2.48 14.51
N GLY A 723 76.85 -1.93 15.55
CA GLY A 723 77.21 -0.64 16.15
C GLY A 723 76.38 0.52 15.64
N THR A 724 75.62 0.36 14.55
CA THR A 724 74.82 1.43 13.94
C THR A 724 73.48 1.00 13.34
N ASN A 725 73.29 -0.27 12.96
CA ASN A 725 72.03 -0.83 12.45
C ASN A 725 71.83 -2.27 12.94
N ALA A 726 70.56 -2.69 13.04
CA ALA A 726 70.16 -4.08 13.26
C ALA A 726 69.52 -4.64 11.98
N GLY A 727 69.91 -5.85 11.54
CA GLY A 727 69.35 -6.50 10.35
C GLY A 727 69.69 -7.99 10.24
N PHE A 728 68.82 -8.74 9.56
CA PHE A 728 68.95 -10.20 9.39
C PHE A 728 69.54 -10.56 8.03
N TYR A 729 70.71 -11.23 7.97
CA TYR A 729 71.17 -11.87 6.74
C TYR A 729 72.17 -13.03 6.97
N GLY A 730 71.72 -14.26 6.62
CA GLY A 730 72.33 -15.10 5.57
C GLY A 730 73.81 -15.48 5.58
N VAL A 731 74.54 -15.41 6.69
CA VAL A 731 75.92 -15.92 6.77
C VAL A 731 76.01 -17.00 7.85
N ALA A 732 76.56 -18.16 7.50
CA ALA A 732 76.84 -19.22 8.47
C ALA A 732 77.66 -18.63 9.63
N PRO A 733 77.31 -18.92 10.90
CA PRO A 733 78.08 -18.42 12.03
C PRO A 733 79.52 -18.91 11.89
N VAL A 734 80.44 -17.98 11.62
CA VAL A 734 81.86 -18.26 11.84
C VAL A 734 82.01 -18.30 13.35
N ALA A 735 82.34 -19.47 13.88
CA ALA A 735 82.70 -19.64 15.28
C ALA A 735 83.66 -18.51 15.66
N ARG A 736 83.23 -17.62 16.56
CA ARG A 736 84.18 -16.75 17.25
C ARG A 736 85.14 -17.69 17.99
N PRO A 737 86.46 -17.60 17.76
CA PRO A 737 87.46 -18.33 18.54
C PRO A 737 87.29 -18.02 20.03
N GLY A 738 86.58 -18.90 20.73
CA GLY A 738 86.33 -18.81 22.17
C GLY A 738 87.51 -19.26 23.02
N ALA A 739 88.73 -19.31 22.46
CA ALA A 739 89.93 -19.63 23.21
C ALA A 739 91.10 -18.74 22.74
N THR A 740 91.69 -18.05 23.71
CA THR A 740 92.90 -17.22 23.63
C THR A 740 94.10 -17.94 22.97
N ASP A 741 94.01 -19.26 22.79
CA ASP A 741 95.03 -20.10 22.18
C ASP A 741 95.06 -19.99 20.64
N GLU A 742 93.95 -19.64 19.98
CA GLU A 742 93.92 -19.46 18.52
C GLU A 742 94.50 -18.13 18.06
N ILE A 743 94.33 -17.06 18.87
CA ILE A 743 94.98 -15.76 18.62
C ILE A 743 96.48 -15.85 18.90
N LYS A 744 96.91 -16.61 19.93
CA LYS A 744 98.33 -16.92 20.15
C LYS A 744 98.92 -17.72 18.99
N ALA A 745 98.20 -18.73 18.49
CA ALA A 745 98.64 -19.51 17.34
C ALA A 745 98.74 -18.66 16.07
N ALA A 746 97.78 -17.76 15.82
CA ALA A 746 97.81 -16.84 14.68
C ALA A 746 98.94 -15.81 14.77
N LEU A 747 99.21 -15.26 15.96
CA LEU A 747 100.31 -14.32 16.19
C LEU A 747 101.69 -15.00 16.15
N ALA A 748 101.80 -16.26 16.61
CA ALA A 748 103.00 -17.08 16.43
C ALA A 748 103.25 -17.42 14.95
N LEU A 749 102.18 -17.71 14.19
CA LEU A 749 102.25 -18.04 12.76
C LEU A 749 102.73 -16.86 11.89
N ILE A 750 102.47 -15.62 12.30
CA ILE A 750 102.97 -14.40 11.64
C ILE A 750 104.25 -13.82 12.29
N GLY A 751 104.88 -14.56 13.22
CA GLY A 751 106.17 -14.23 13.82
C GLY A 751 106.14 -13.11 14.86
N LEU A 752 104.96 -12.71 15.35
CA LEU A 752 104.78 -11.66 16.37
C LEU A 752 104.83 -12.20 17.81
N LEU A 753 104.88 -13.51 17.99
CA LEU A 753 105.04 -14.20 19.29
C LEU A 753 106.03 -15.36 19.14
N THR A 754 107.08 -15.39 19.97
CA THR A 754 108.02 -16.51 20.03
C THR A 754 107.61 -17.44 21.17
N ASP A 755 107.37 -18.71 20.84
CA ASP A 755 106.97 -19.77 21.78
C ASP A 755 108.00 -19.95 22.90
N ALA A 756 107.83 -19.28 24.05
CA ALA A 756 108.30 -19.67 25.39
C ALA A 756 108.11 -18.62 26.52
N GLY A 757 107.34 -17.53 26.35
CA GLY A 757 107.21 -16.50 27.38
C GLY A 757 105.89 -16.55 28.15
N ALA A 758 105.88 -17.10 29.36
CA ALA A 758 104.74 -17.07 30.26
C ALA A 758 104.61 -15.72 31.00
N SER A 759 103.67 -14.87 30.58
CA SER A 759 103.02 -13.87 31.45
C SER A 759 101.69 -13.43 30.82
N PRO A 760 100.57 -13.38 31.56
CA PRO A 760 99.29 -12.91 31.05
C PRO A 760 99.40 -11.46 30.57
N LEU A 761 99.07 -11.21 29.31
CA LEU A 761 98.77 -9.87 28.82
C LEU A 761 97.36 -9.53 29.37
N ASP A 762 97.32 -8.74 30.44
CA ASP A 762 96.09 -8.22 31.02
C ASP A 762 95.59 -7.05 30.17
N LEU A 763 94.50 -7.25 29.44
CA LEU A 763 93.90 -6.27 28.53
C LEU A 763 92.73 -5.50 29.17
N ASP A 764 92.46 -5.69 30.47
CA ASP A 764 91.19 -5.27 31.09
C ASP A 764 91.28 -4.14 32.12
N GLY A 765 92.26 -3.22 32.06
CA GLY A 765 92.04 -1.88 32.67
C GLY A 765 93.22 -1.07 33.21
N GLY A 766 94.22 -0.72 32.40
CA GLY A 766 95.27 0.22 32.83
C GLY A 766 95.81 1.08 31.69
N LEU A 767 95.89 2.39 31.94
CA LEU A 767 96.39 3.42 31.01
C LEU A 767 97.80 3.07 30.49
N LEU A 768 97.93 2.85 29.18
CA LEU A 768 99.21 2.81 28.48
C LEU A 768 99.85 4.21 28.57
N THR A 769 100.95 4.33 29.32
CA THR A 769 101.81 5.51 29.27
C THR A 769 103.17 5.13 28.71
N ALA A 770 103.49 5.84 27.61
CA ALA A 770 104.68 5.85 26.74
C ALA A 770 105.03 4.53 26.04
#